data_AF-A0A7X7G1C2-F1
#
_entry.id   AF-A0A7X7G1C2-F1
#
_cell.length_a   1.000
_cell.length_b   1.000
_cell.length_c   1.000
_cell.angle_alpha   90.00
_cell.angle_beta   90.00
_cell.angle_gamma   90.00
#
_symmetry.space_group_name_H-M   'P 1'
#
loop_
_entity.id
_entity.type
_entity.pdbx_description
1 polymer ?
#
loop_
_entity_poly.entity_id
_entity_poly.type
_entity_poly.pdbx_seq_one_letter_code
_entity_poly.pdbx_strand_id
1 'polypeptide(L)'
;MKRRTGTTLLLGGALTVSAALNGAPPAPPKDQEEFNALAKQADGCEGGYNVWSRQHTGYYIDLIPEEKYRQMKEEYLKCLEGMHKLRPEDPNVCVRYASYLVYVGKNDLAIKVLEPAVKLPNLSAIQQANILVWLAEAALNKGDRTGTIRRLEDLISRNLNTQSRGGPDPAGLGREALAWLKGLTLDEQKLPAETGAKAFPTPQDAKYTDSFAPLKSVRFALGKDIKPDDARVRLLKVKLARFGVNVENNAPFTISINEGKIKAPEKEEGYALRVAGDGAVLQGHDKIGTTWAAVSLVQLVDQGKKSVRICEINDWPETPQRGHLESSHAALEPALFNKNSAVMNQSALTYSHGQTPLRMFTLLEPSRRYAEFGISFYAGDRSLSMYPKYPLSSERTFQLNYDYLSKIAAAGGHGLFLYDDSRYPLHPQDVKLNRNGAGQDAKFMTRLFKEIRKKSPGFRLVYCPPFYWGPYYSGTFKQYEKGNNESWKDYNRSIREELDPAIDVFWTGERMVSYDIEKRDTDWAKSAFGRPPFIWQNRPLPHAYHYGSMADAIPWAQMQYDGFGGDVRGFVANQSSPSCAVVFGAMGEALWNRKAFDPRESAKRASEMFFGKGIFEILEPGSKAFYFMDSFTREGQFTPYILKELGKFEEAVKTARSAYEKALKANPGAMAMYGGGGYGFGRTLGIAEPILAQAKAAKPDYFQTRYASKIAAGKELAVKDIGFSPEKGDIFKSFADMSGGEIDDYECRAPKTPAAVYLRGVLFQPRVNWLEIPFDTAASGRHELFLSGQEEEHKDRPVTWRILLNGKVVYEGRTGFKQNERAVASFELPADKIGRNNIMRIESLAQGGTPWNGPWIRIDYAVLRKK
;
A
#
# COMPACT_ATOMS: atom_id res chain seq x y z
N MET A 1 22.26 4.23 18.83
CA MET A 1 22.43 5.19 17.71
C MET A 1 21.16 5.99 17.55
N LYS A 2 21.23 7.31 17.75
CA LYS A 2 20.11 8.25 17.59
C LYS A 2 19.63 8.21 16.14
N ARG A 3 18.40 7.73 15.90
CA ARG A 3 17.73 7.85 14.60
C ARG A 3 17.61 9.35 14.30
N ARG A 4 18.30 9.83 13.26
CA ARG A 4 18.02 11.13 12.64
C ARG A 4 16.65 11.03 11.96
N THR A 5 15.60 11.36 12.71
CA THR A 5 14.32 11.81 12.14
C THR A 5 14.55 13.20 11.56
N GLY A 6 15.03 13.23 10.31
CA GLY A 6 15.17 14.46 9.54
C GLY A 6 13.84 14.83 8.90
N THR A 7 12.86 15.24 9.72
CA THR A 7 11.79 16.13 9.28
C THR A 7 12.07 17.45 9.96
N THR A 8 13.07 18.15 9.46
CA THR A 8 13.29 19.55 9.83
C THR A 8 12.12 20.32 9.24
N LEU A 9 11.18 20.72 10.10
CA LEU A 9 10.28 21.83 9.84
C LEU A 9 11.11 22.99 9.27
N LEU A 10 10.68 23.54 8.14
CA LEU A 10 11.11 24.85 7.68
C LEU A 10 10.67 25.90 8.73
N LEU A 11 11.50 26.07 9.73
CA LEU A 11 11.55 27.22 10.62
C LEU A 11 12.83 27.97 10.28
N GLY A 12 12.68 29.20 9.77
CA GLY A 12 13.73 30.21 9.74
C GLY A 12 14.77 30.09 8.62
N GLY A 13 14.42 30.59 7.43
CA GLY A 13 15.43 31.07 6.50
C GLY A 13 15.94 32.46 6.94
N ALA A 14 16.81 32.52 7.94
CA ALA A 14 17.62 33.70 8.21
C ALA A 14 18.96 33.53 7.49
N LEU A 15 19.15 34.29 6.41
CA LEU A 15 20.43 34.47 5.73
C LEU A 15 21.42 35.13 6.71
N THR A 16 22.48 34.43 7.09
CA THR A 16 23.68 35.04 7.68
C THR A 16 24.78 35.08 6.63
N VAL A 17 24.96 36.26 6.03
CA VAL A 17 26.20 36.63 5.33
C VAL A 17 26.95 37.58 6.25
N SER A 18 28.21 37.25 6.57
CA SER A 18 29.21 38.15 7.13
C SER A 18 30.31 38.26 6.05
N ALA A 19 30.91 39.40 5.71
CA ALA A 19 31.21 40.56 6.54
C ALA A 19 31.36 41.85 5.73
N ALA A 20 31.20 42.96 6.46
CA ALA A 20 31.81 44.28 6.31
C ALA A 20 31.44 45.13 5.09
N LEU A 21 30.53 46.09 5.30
CA LEU A 21 30.71 47.53 5.07
C LEU A 21 29.54 48.30 5.71
N ASN A 22 29.87 49.17 6.67
CA ASN A 22 29.16 50.34 7.21
C ASN A 22 27.61 50.42 7.19
N GLY A 23 27.03 50.44 8.40
CA GLY A 23 25.66 50.89 8.68
C GLY A 23 24.82 49.80 9.33
N ALA A 24 24.32 50.02 10.55
CA ALA A 24 23.25 49.17 11.08
C ALA A 24 22.07 49.20 10.09
N PRO A 25 21.45 48.05 9.75
CA PRO A 25 20.27 48.05 8.91
C PRO A 25 19.21 48.95 9.57
N PRO A 26 18.46 49.76 8.80
CA PRO A 26 17.39 50.57 9.36
C PRO A 26 16.43 49.67 10.14
N ALA A 27 15.96 50.16 11.30
CA ALA A 27 14.98 49.45 12.10
C ALA A 27 13.78 49.08 11.22
N PRO A 28 13.24 47.85 11.35
CA PRO A 28 12.05 47.47 10.62
C PRO A 28 10.92 48.49 10.91
N PRO A 29 10.05 48.80 9.94
CA PRO A 29 8.88 49.66 10.18
C PRO A 29 8.10 49.17 11.41
N LYS A 30 7.50 50.07 12.20
CA LYS A 30 6.77 49.72 13.44
C LYS A 30 5.76 48.58 13.25
N ASP A 31 5.06 48.56 12.11
CA ASP A 31 4.10 47.51 11.74
C ASP A 31 4.75 46.13 11.57
N GLN A 32 6.03 46.08 11.15
CA GLN A 32 6.81 44.85 11.02
C GLN A 32 7.26 44.32 12.39
N GLU A 33 7.57 45.20 13.36
CA GLU A 33 7.88 44.80 14.74
C GLU A 33 6.65 44.23 15.45
N GLU A 34 5.50 44.90 15.32
CA GLU A 34 4.24 44.46 15.89
C GLU A 34 3.81 43.11 15.29
N PHE A 35 3.89 42.96 13.96
CA PHE A 35 3.61 41.70 13.29
C PHE A 35 4.51 40.56 13.79
N ASN A 36 5.82 40.82 13.95
CA ASN A 36 6.76 39.82 14.44
C ASN A 36 6.50 39.44 15.91
N ALA A 37 6.10 40.39 16.75
CA ALA A 37 5.72 40.13 18.13
C ALA A 37 4.46 39.24 18.21
N LEU A 38 3.43 39.56 17.43
CA LEU A 38 2.20 38.76 17.33
C LEU A 38 2.49 37.36 16.78
N ALA A 39 3.31 37.24 15.74
CA ALA A 39 3.70 35.95 15.16
C ALA A 39 4.43 35.07 16.19
N LYS A 40 5.39 35.65 16.93
CA LYS A 40 6.12 34.95 18.00
C LYS A 40 5.18 34.47 19.11
N GLN A 41 4.21 35.30 19.51
CA GLN A 41 3.20 34.91 20.49
C GLN A 41 2.28 33.79 19.95
N ALA A 42 1.85 33.92 18.69
CA ALA A 42 1.03 32.94 18.01
C ALA A 42 1.70 31.56 17.96
N ASP A 43 3.01 31.51 17.69
CA ASP A 43 3.78 30.26 17.64
C ASP A 43 3.90 29.58 19.03
N GLY A 44 3.81 30.35 20.11
CA GLY A 44 3.79 29.84 21.49
C GLY A 44 2.46 29.15 21.88
N CYS A 45 1.36 29.50 21.21
CA CYS A 45 0.02 29.01 21.51
C CYS A 45 -0.69 28.40 20.28
N GLU A 46 0.08 27.98 19.27
CA GLU A 46 -0.43 27.51 17.98
C GLU A 46 -1.49 26.42 18.14
N GLY A 47 -2.61 26.58 17.42
CA GLY A 47 -3.74 25.66 17.43
C GLY A 47 -4.36 25.42 16.06
N GLY A 48 -5.51 24.73 16.07
CA GLY A 48 -6.27 24.38 14.88
C GLY A 48 -6.45 22.86 14.75
N TYR A 49 -6.77 22.41 13.54
CA TYR A 49 -6.98 20.99 13.28
C TYR A 49 -5.68 20.16 13.22
N ASN A 50 -4.50 20.79 13.21
CA ASN A 50 -3.23 20.08 13.20
C ASN A 50 -3.00 19.37 14.54
N VAL A 51 -2.89 18.03 14.51
CA VAL A 51 -2.63 17.19 15.70
C VAL A 51 -1.23 17.42 16.30
N TRP A 52 -0.36 18.14 15.59
CA TRP A 52 0.98 18.52 16.04
C TRP A 52 1.05 19.93 16.61
N SER A 53 -0.09 20.64 16.68
CA SER A 53 -0.15 21.98 17.25
C SER A 53 0.22 21.99 18.74
N ARG A 54 0.67 23.13 19.26
CA ARG A 54 0.96 23.33 20.68
C ARG A 54 -0.26 23.06 21.55
N GLN A 55 -1.42 23.52 21.09
CA GLN A 55 -2.71 23.26 21.74
C GLN A 55 -3.04 21.76 21.80
N HIS A 56 -2.93 21.02 20.69
CA HIS A 56 -3.24 19.59 20.66
C HIS A 56 -2.25 18.77 21.50
N THR A 57 -0.95 19.03 21.34
CA THR A 57 0.11 18.37 22.12
C THR A 57 -0.05 18.66 23.60
N GLY A 58 -0.26 19.93 23.98
CA GLY A 58 -0.46 20.33 25.36
C GLY A 58 -1.67 19.64 25.99
N TYR A 59 -2.80 19.55 25.28
CA TYR A 59 -4.03 19.01 25.83
C TYR A 59 -4.05 17.47 25.89
N TYR A 60 -3.65 16.79 24.82
CA TYR A 60 -3.76 15.33 24.72
C TYR A 60 -2.50 14.58 25.14
N ILE A 61 -1.32 15.20 25.08
CA ILE A 61 -0.03 14.53 25.35
C ILE A 61 0.54 15.02 26.68
N ASP A 62 0.78 16.32 26.82
CA ASP A 62 1.36 16.89 28.04
C ASP A 62 0.32 17.00 29.17
N LEU A 63 -0.96 16.78 28.86
CA LEU A 63 -2.10 16.81 29.77
C LEU A 63 -2.19 18.08 30.62
N ILE A 64 -1.95 19.25 30.01
CA ILE A 64 -2.10 20.55 30.70
C ILE A 64 -3.53 20.73 31.24
N PRO A 65 -3.72 21.57 32.28
CA PRO A 65 -5.06 21.91 32.77
C PRO A 65 -5.95 22.49 31.67
N GLU A 66 -7.25 22.20 31.70
CA GLU A 66 -8.19 22.64 30.66
C GLU A 66 -8.24 24.16 30.53
N GLU A 67 -8.12 24.88 31.65
CA GLU A 67 -8.14 26.34 31.66
C GLU A 67 -6.97 26.92 30.86
N LYS A 68 -5.77 26.36 31.01
CA LYS A 68 -4.61 26.76 30.21
C LYS A 68 -4.83 26.47 28.73
N TYR A 69 -5.46 25.35 28.39
CA TYR A 69 -5.81 25.03 27.01
C TYR A 69 -6.82 26.02 26.42
N ARG A 70 -7.84 26.43 27.18
CA ARG A 70 -8.80 27.47 26.76
C ARG A 70 -8.11 28.81 26.56
N GLN A 71 -7.24 29.20 27.49
CA GLN A 71 -6.48 30.44 27.39
C GLN A 71 -5.60 30.47 26.13
N MET A 72 -4.88 29.38 25.83
CA MET A 72 -4.09 29.26 24.59
C MET A 72 -4.97 29.45 23.33
N LYS A 73 -6.22 28.95 23.35
CA LYS A 73 -7.15 29.11 22.22
C LYS A 73 -7.52 30.56 21.97
N GLU A 74 -7.80 31.30 23.03
CA GLU A 74 -8.17 32.72 22.97
C GLU A 74 -6.99 33.59 22.56
N GLU A 75 -5.81 33.34 23.14
CA GLU A 75 -4.57 34.04 22.82
C GLU A 75 -4.20 33.86 21.34
N TYR A 76 -4.26 32.63 20.83
CA TYR A 76 -3.96 32.37 19.42
C TYR A 76 -4.93 33.09 18.49
N LEU A 77 -6.23 33.10 18.82
CA LEU A 77 -7.23 33.83 18.02
C LEU A 77 -6.89 35.33 17.93
N LYS A 78 -6.58 35.95 19.07
CA LYS A 78 -6.22 37.36 19.16
C LYS A 78 -4.97 37.67 18.34
N CYS A 79 -3.95 36.80 18.41
CA CYS A 79 -2.72 36.98 17.64
C CYS A 79 -3.00 36.92 16.12
N LEU A 80 -3.75 35.92 15.66
CA LEU A 80 -4.08 35.78 14.24
C LEU A 80 -4.93 36.93 13.71
N GLU A 81 -5.89 37.41 14.51
CA GLU A 81 -6.68 38.59 14.18
C GLU A 81 -5.81 39.84 14.05
N GLY A 82 -4.88 40.07 14.99
CA GLY A 82 -3.93 41.18 14.93
C GLY A 82 -3.00 41.11 13.72
N MET A 83 -2.45 39.91 13.43
CA MET A 83 -1.61 39.68 12.26
C MET A 83 -2.37 39.97 10.95
N HIS A 84 -3.62 39.53 10.84
CA HIS A 84 -4.45 39.79 9.66
C HIS A 84 -4.79 41.28 9.51
N LYS A 85 -4.99 42.03 10.61
CA LYS A 85 -5.20 43.48 10.54
C LYS A 85 -3.98 44.22 9.97
N LEU A 86 -2.77 43.77 10.31
CA LEU A 86 -1.52 44.36 9.82
C LEU A 86 -1.19 43.96 8.37
N ARG A 87 -1.59 42.75 7.95
CA ARG A 87 -1.29 42.20 6.61
C ARG A 87 -2.49 41.48 5.97
N PRO A 88 -3.58 42.20 5.66
CA PRO A 88 -4.75 41.60 5.01
C PRO A 88 -4.47 41.12 3.57
N GLU A 89 -3.39 41.59 2.96
CA GLU A 89 -2.92 41.23 1.63
C GLU A 89 -1.99 40.01 1.58
N ASP A 90 -1.54 39.48 2.73
CA ASP A 90 -0.73 38.26 2.77
C ASP A 90 -1.64 37.02 2.75
N PRO A 91 -1.65 36.23 1.65
CA PRO A 91 -2.53 35.07 1.52
C PRO A 91 -2.28 33.99 2.58
N ASN A 92 -1.05 33.86 3.08
CA ASN A 92 -0.74 32.88 4.12
C ASN A 92 -1.30 33.30 5.48
N VAL A 93 -1.26 34.60 5.79
CA VAL A 93 -1.89 35.16 7.00
C VAL A 93 -3.40 34.98 6.94
N CYS A 94 -4.02 35.28 5.80
CA CYS A 94 -5.46 35.07 5.57
C CYS A 94 -5.86 33.60 5.77
N VAL A 95 -5.13 32.65 5.19
CA VAL A 95 -5.39 31.21 5.36
C VAL A 95 -5.17 30.76 6.81
N ARG A 96 -4.09 31.19 7.48
CA ARG A 96 -3.80 30.83 8.88
C ARG A 96 -4.93 31.33 9.80
N TYR A 97 -5.40 32.55 9.62
CA TYR A 97 -6.50 33.10 10.40
C TYR A 97 -7.83 32.40 10.09
N ALA A 98 -8.19 32.29 8.81
CA ALA A 98 -9.46 31.68 8.39
C ALA A 98 -9.57 30.21 8.77
N SER A 99 -8.50 29.43 8.64
CA SER A 99 -8.49 28.02 9.06
C SER A 99 -8.77 27.85 10.56
N TYR A 100 -8.21 28.73 11.38
CA TYR A 100 -8.49 28.71 12.82
C TYR A 100 -9.90 29.22 13.14
N LEU A 101 -10.43 30.19 12.39
CA LEU A 101 -11.82 30.61 12.49
C LEU A 101 -12.79 29.46 12.19
N VAL A 102 -12.53 28.66 11.15
CA VAL A 102 -13.30 27.43 10.86
C VAL A 102 -13.18 26.43 12.01
N TYR A 103 -11.99 26.26 12.60
CA TYR A 103 -11.77 25.39 13.76
C TYR A 103 -12.59 25.78 14.99
N VAL A 104 -12.77 27.08 15.24
CA VAL A 104 -13.60 27.60 16.35
C VAL A 104 -15.05 27.88 15.94
N GLY A 105 -15.49 27.44 14.75
CA GLY A 105 -16.88 27.56 14.28
C GLY A 105 -17.29 28.93 13.74
N LYS A 106 -16.36 29.88 13.56
CA LYS A 106 -16.61 31.23 13.01
C LYS A 106 -16.57 31.26 11.48
N ASN A 107 -17.38 30.42 10.83
CA ASN A 107 -17.31 30.15 9.39
C ASN A 107 -17.60 31.37 8.50
N ASP A 108 -18.56 32.23 8.85
CA ASP A 108 -18.89 33.42 8.06
C ASP A 108 -17.74 34.44 8.05
N LEU A 109 -17.07 34.59 9.19
CA LEU A 109 -15.89 35.44 9.28
C LEU A 109 -14.72 34.86 8.49
N ALA A 110 -14.52 33.53 8.54
CA ALA A 110 -13.49 32.87 7.73
C ALA A 110 -13.70 33.13 6.22
N ILE A 111 -14.95 33.05 5.75
CA ILE A 111 -15.29 33.38 4.36
C ILE A 111 -15.02 34.85 4.07
N LYS A 112 -15.45 35.77 4.95
CA LYS A 112 -15.19 37.21 4.79
C LYS A 112 -13.69 37.53 4.68
N VAL A 113 -12.84 36.81 5.40
CA VAL A 113 -11.37 36.94 5.33
C VAL A 113 -10.81 36.41 4.01
N LEU A 114 -11.34 35.30 3.49
CA LEU A 114 -10.79 34.61 2.32
C LEU A 114 -11.32 35.10 0.96
N GLU A 115 -12.56 35.61 0.88
CA GLU A 115 -13.14 36.08 -0.39
C GLU A 115 -12.28 37.13 -1.10
N PRO A 116 -11.72 38.16 -0.40
CA PRO A 116 -10.80 39.10 -1.02
C PRO A 116 -9.48 38.43 -1.44
N ALA A 117 -8.99 37.48 -0.64
CA ALA A 117 -7.71 36.81 -0.86
C ALA A 117 -7.67 36.02 -2.17
N VAL A 118 -8.81 35.51 -2.66
CA VAL A 118 -8.90 34.82 -3.97
C VAL A 118 -8.45 35.69 -5.14
N LYS A 119 -8.60 37.02 -5.01
CA LYS A 119 -8.32 38.00 -6.07
C LYS A 119 -6.93 38.63 -5.98
N LEU A 120 -6.10 38.23 -5.01
CA LEU A 120 -4.74 38.75 -4.90
C LEU A 120 -3.91 38.38 -6.14
N PRO A 121 -3.06 39.29 -6.64
CA PRO A 121 -2.21 39.00 -7.78
C PRO A 121 -1.09 38.02 -7.41
N ASN A 122 -0.52 37.33 -8.40
CA ASN A 122 0.69 36.52 -8.29
C ASN A 122 0.65 35.36 -7.25
N LEU A 123 -0.53 34.82 -6.97
CA LEU A 123 -0.66 33.66 -6.08
C LEU A 123 -0.03 32.40 -6.69
N SER A 124 0.84 31.74 -5.93
CA SER A 124 1.32 30.40 -6.28
C SER A 124 0.18 29.37 -6.30
N ALA A 125 0.38 28.25 -7.02
CA ALA A 125 -0.62 27.18 -7.09
C ALA A 125 -1.07 26.68 -5.69
N ILE A 126 -0.14 26.53 -4.75
CA ILE A 126 -0.48 26.09 -3.39
C ILE A 126 -1.29 27.14 -2.62
N GLN A 127 -1.00 28.43 -2.78
CA GLN A 127 -1.75 29.50 -2.14
C GLN A 127 -3.18 29.59 -2.68
N GLN A 128 -3.35 29.55 -4.00
CA GLN A 128 -4.68 29.51 -4.63
C GLN A 128 -5.49 28.32 -4.13
N ALA A 129 -4.87 27.13 -4.10
CA ALA A 129 -5.53 25.92 -3.66
C ALA A 129 -5.96 25.98 -2.19
N ASN A 130 -5.08 26.46 -1.30
CA ASN A 130 -5.38 26.59 0.12
C ASN A 130 -6.53 27.57 0.38
N ILE A 131 -6.57 28.72 -0.29
CA ILE A 131 -7.66 29.70 -0.14
C ILE A 131 -9.00 29.06 -0.53
N LEU A 132 -9.08 28.41 -1.69
CA LEU A 132 -10.31 27.79 -2.18
C LEU A 132 -10.75 26.60 -1.34
N VAL A 133 -9.81 25.77 -0.89
CA VAL A 133 -10.11 24.66 0.04
C VAL A 133 -10.66 25.21 1.35
N TRP A 134 -10.05 26.23 1.96
CA TRP A 134 -10.57 26.77 3.22
C TRP A 134 -11.90 27.53 3.09
N LEU A 135 -12.19 28.12 1.93
CA LEU A 135 -13.54 28.59 1.60
C LEU A 135 -14.54 27.43 1.53
N ALA A 136 -14.16 26.31 0.91
CA ALA A 136 -14.99 25.11 0.86
C ALA A 136 -15.18 24.46 2.25
N GLU A 137 -14.12 24.40 3.07
CA GLU A 137 -14.18 23.92 4.46
C GLU A 137 -15.16 24.76 5.28
N ALA A 138 -15.09 26.09 5.20
CA ALA A 138 -16.00 27.00 5.89
C ALA A 138 -17.46 26.87 5.42
N ALA A 139 -17.67 26.74 4.10
CA ALA A 139 -18.99 26.53 3.51
C ALA A 139 -19.58 25.17 3.93
N LEU A 140 -18.79 24.12 3.93
CA LEU A 140 -19.24 22.79 4.34
C LEU A 140 -19.59 22.76 5.84
N ASN A 141 -18.76 23.40 6.67
CA ASN A 141 -18.95 23.44 8.12
C ASN A 141 -20.22 24.20 8.55
N LYS A 142 -20.74 25.12 7.71
CA LYS A 142 -22.04 25.78 7.93
C LYS A 142 -23.24 25.03 7.32
N GLY A 143 -23.01 23.90 6.64
CA GLY A 143 -24.04 23.17 5.90
C GLY A 143 -24.33 23.70 4.49
N ASP A 144 -23.53 24.61 3.94
CA ASP A 144 -23.69 25.15 2.58
C ASP A 144 -23.03 24.24 1.54
N ARG A 145 -23.75 23.17 1.18
CA ARG A 145 -23.29 22.20 0.16
C ARG A 145 -23.08 22.86 -1.21
N THR A 146 -23.97 23.75 -1.63
CA THR A 146 -23.91 24.42 -2.93
C THR A 146 -22.70 25.36 -3.04
N GLY A 147 -22.45 26.14 -1.99
CA GLY A 147 -21.24 26.96 -1.87
C GLY A 147 -19.97 26.11 -1.87
N THR A 148 -19.97 24.99 -1.16
CA THR A 148 -18.83 24.04 -1.14
C THR A 148 -18.51 23.54 -2.55
N ILE A 149 -19.51 23.02 -3.28
CA ILE A 149 -19.35 22.51 -4.65
C ILE A 149 -18.77 23.60 -5.56
N ARG A 150 -19.32 24.80 -5.53
CA ARG A 150 -18.87 25.92 -6.36
C ARG A 150 -17.39 26.26 -6.16
N ARG A 151 -16.91 26.24 -4.90
CA ARG A 151 -15.50 26.54 -4.57
C ARG A 151 -14.55 25.43 -5.03
N LEU A 152 -14.98 24.19 -4.92
CA LEU A 152 -14.21 23.05 -5.39
C LEU A 152 -14.20 22.95 -6.94
N GLU A 153 -15.29 23.33 -7.61
CA GLU A 153 -15.30 23.46 -9.08
C GLU A 153 -14.33 24.54 -9.56
N ASP A 154 -14.31 25.71 -8.90
CA ASP A 154 -13.31 26.75 -9.18
C ASP A 154 -11.89 26.20 -8.99
N LEU A 155 -11.60 25.56 -7.86
CA LEU A 155 -10.31 24.93 -7.60
C LEU A 155 -9.86 23.98 -8.70
N ILE A 156 -10.75 23.10 -9.16
CA ILE A 156 -10.42 22.11 -10.18
C ILE A 156 -10.26 22.75 -11.56
N SER A 157 -11.06 23.77 -11.89
CA SER A 157 -10.97 24.49 -13.16
C SER A 157 -9.61 25.17 -13.38
N ARG A 158 -8.89 25.47 -12.29
CA ARG A 158 -7.56 26.10 -12.31
C ARG A 158 -6.42 25.14 -12.63
N ASN A 159 -6.66 23.83 -12.70
CA ASN A 159 -5.67 22.80 -13.04
C ASN A 159 -4.35 22.91 -12.25
N LEU A 160 -4.46 23.13 -10.94
CA LEU A 160 -3.31 23.36 -10.06
C LEU A 160 -2.60 22.03 -9.72
N ASN A 161 -1.28 22.00 -9.85
CA ASN A 161 -0.45 20.92 -9.31
C ASN A 161 0.06 21.30 -7.91
N THR A 162 -0.52 20.68 -6.88
CA THR A 162 -0.13 20.86 -5.47
C THR A 162 0.49 19.62 -4.85
N GLN A 163 0.78 18.60 -5.66
CA GLN A 163 1.39 17.38 -5.15
C GLN A 163 2.79 17.64 -4.63
N SER A 164 3.07 17.14 -3.43
CA SER A 164 4.39 17.21 -2.82
C SER A 164 4.68 15.90 -2.08
N ARG A 165 5.94 15.47 -2.09
CA ARG A 165 6.33 14.22 -1.43
C ARG A 165 6.18 14.38 0.08
N GLY A 166 5.20 13.69 0.65
CA GLY A 166 4.93 13.70 2.10
C GLY A 166 4.29 15.00 2.63
N GLY A 167 3.89 15.92 1.75
CA GLY A 167 3.19 17.15 2.11
C GLY A 167 1.71 17.10 1.73
N PRO A 168 0.93 18.16 2.09
CA PRO A 168 -0.49 18.23 1.76
C PRO A 168 -0.69 18.39 0.24
N ASP A 169 -1.77 17.80 -0.28
CA ASP A 169 -2.24 17.99 -1.66
C ASP A 169 -3.68 18.55 -1.66
N PRO A 170 -3.86 19.88 -1.41
CA PRO A 170 -5.17 20.50 -1.34
C PRO A 170 -5.99 20.36 -2.64
N ALA A 171 -5.35 20.40 -3.81
CA ALA A 171 -6.05 20.14 -5.07
C ALA A 171 -6.53 18.69 -5.16
N GLY A 172 -5.73 17.72 -4.69
CA GLY A 172 -6.12 16.32 -4.57
C GLY A 172 -7.31 16.10 -3.63
N LEU A 173 -7.28 16.70 -2.44
CA LEU A 173 -8.40 16.66 -1.49
C LEU A 173 -9.67 17.26 -2.10
N GLY A 174 -9.56 18.39 -2.78
CA GLY A 174 -10.69 19.04 -3.45
C GLY A 174 -11.31 18.18 -4.55
N ARG A 175 -10.49 17.50 -5.36
CA ARG A 175 -10.96 16.54 -6.38
C ARG A 175 -11.73 15.38 -5.75
N GLU A 176 -11.16 14.77 -4.71
CA GLU A 176 -11.80 13.65 -3.99
C GLU A 176 -13.14 14.08 -3.39
N ALA A 177 -13.17 15.22 -2.69
CA ALA A 177 -14.37 15.71 -2.05
C ALA A 177 -15.46 16.10 -3.04
N LEU A 178 -15.10 16.74 -4.16
CA LEU A 178 -16.08 17.15 -5.16
C LEU A 178 -16.79 15.94 -5.78
N ALA A 179 -16.07 14.86 -6.09
CA ALA A 179 -16.65 13.66 -6.66
C ALA A 179 -17.74 13.09 -5.74
N TRP A 180 -17.44 12.94 -4.44
CA TRP A 180 -18.41 12.50 -3.45
C TRP A 180 -19.57 13.49 -3.26
N LEU A 181 -19.31 14.80 -3.27
CA LEU A 181 -20.34 15.84 -3.15
C LEU A 181 -21.32 15.85 -4.31
N LYS A 182 -20.86 15.57 -5.55
CA LYS A 182 -21.73 15.44 -6.72
C LYS A 182 -22.49 14.11 -6.74
N GLY A 183 -21.95 13.10 -6.06
CA GLY A 183 -22.45 11.74 -6.08
C GLY A 183 -21.89 10.97 -7.27
N LEU A 184 -21.55 9.70 -7.04
CA LEU A 184 -20.95 8.85 -8.07
C LEU A 184 -22.02 8.31 -9.03
N THR A 185 -21.67 8.22 -10.31
CA THR A 185 -22.61 7.69 -11.32
C THR A 185 -22.77 6.17 -11.25
N LEU A 186 -21.85 5.46 -10.58
CA LEU A 186 -21.69 4.00 -10.58
C LEU A 186 -21.28 3.41 -11.94
N ASP A 187 -20.92 4.25 -12.91
CA ASP A 187 -20.49 3.86 -14.25
C ASP A 187 -19.45 4.84 -14.83
N GLU A 188 -18.64 5.43 -13.96
CA GLU A 188 -17.59 6.38 -14.32
C GLU A 188 -16.48 5.69 -15.11
N GLN A 189 -16.22 4.43 -14.77
CA GLN A 189 -15.17 3.60 -15.35
C GLN A 189 -15.68 2.64 -16.43
N LYS A 190 -16.99 2.65 -16.69
CA LYS A 190 -17.64 1.82 -17.72
C LYS A 190 -17.41 0.32 -17.50
N LEU A 191 -17.36 -0.13 -16.25
CA LEU A 191 -17.18 -1.55 -15.92
C LEU A 191 -18.49 -2.35 -16.02
N PRO A 192 -18.45 -3.62 -16.41
CA PRO A 192 -17.29 -4.29 -16.99
C PRO A 192 -17.15 -3.89 -18.47
N ALA A 193 -15.91 -3.92 -18.99
CA ALA A 193 -15.62 -3.78 -20.41
C ALA A 193 -15.87 -5.11 -21.15
N GLU A 194 -15.30 -6.22 -20.68
CA GLU A 194 -15.48 -7.57 -21.24
C GLU A 194 -15.44 -8.64 -20.13
N THR A 195 -16.28 -9.67 -20.23
CA THR A 195 -16.34 -10.79 -19.26
C THR A 195 -16.59 -12.14 -19.91
N GLY A 196 -16.79 -12.20 -21.23
CA GLY A 196 -17.22 -13.38 -21.96
C GLY A 196 -18.64 -13.83 -21.59
N ALA A 197 -19.47 -12.90 -21.10
CA ALA A 197 -20.80 -13.19 -20.53
C ALA A 197 -20.75 -14.30 -19.46
N LYS A 198 -19.76 -14.22 -18.56
CA LYS A 198 -19.59 -15.11 -17.40
C LYS A 198 -19.32 -14.26 -16.16
N ALA A 199 -19.70 -14.79 -15.00
CA ALA A 199 -19.41 -14.13 -13.74
C ALA A 199 -17.91 -14.13 -13.43
N PHE A 200 -17.44 -13.09 -12.76
CA PHE A 200 -16.09 -12.93 -12.26
C PHE A 200 -16.10 -12.35 -10.83
N PRO A 201 -15.36 -12.91 -9.86
CA PRO A 201 -14.64 -14.19 -9.91
C PRO A 201 -15.48 -15.39 -10.36
N THR A 202 -14.83 -16.47 -10.79
CA THR A 202 -15.52 -17.70 -11.20
C THR A 202 -16.35 -18.26 -10.05
N PRO A 203 -17.66 -18.50 -10.26
CA PRO A 203 -18.49 -19.06 -9.21
C PRO A 203 -18.04 -20.44 -8.73
N GLN A 204 -18.36 -20.77 -7.48
CA GLN A 204 -18.18 -22.10 -6.90
C GLN A 204 -18.98 -23.16 -7.66
N ASP A 205 -20.25 -22.88 -7.97
CA ASP A 205 -21.13 -23.73 -8.76
C ASP A 205 -21.88 -22.87 -9.80
N ALA A 206 -21.60 -23.10 -11.09
CA ALA A 206 -22.27 -22.45 -12.19
C ALA A 206 -22.52 -23.40 -13.36
N LYS A 207 -23.75 -23.36 -13.88
CA LYS A 207 -24.19 -24.06 -15.09
C LYS A 207 -24.52 -23.03 -16.16
N TYR A 208 -23.60 -22.86 -17.11
CA TYR A 208 -23.79 -21.99 -18.25
C TYR A 208 -24.34 -22.77 -19.45
N THR A 209 -25.33 -22.21 -20.14
CA THR A 209 -25.74 -22.71 -21.46
C THR A 209 -25.11 -21.87 -22.57
N ASP A 210 -25.15 -22.35 -23.81
CA ASP A 210 -24.78 -21.55 -24.99
C ASP A 210 -25.94 -20.69 -25.52
N SER A 211 -27.09 -20.75 -24.85
CA SER A 211 -28.28 -19.96 -25.17
C SER A 211 -28.29 -18.63 -24.41
N PHE A 212 -28.88 -17.62 -25.05
CA PHE A 212 -29.00 -16.28 -24.51
C PHE A 212 -30.46 -15.82 -24.58
N ALA A 213 -30.92 -15.16 -23.52
CA ALA A 213 -32.22 -14.49 -23.49
C ALA A 213 -32.07 -13.06 -24.04
N PRO A 214 -32.98 -12.61 -24.93
CA PRO A 214 -32.93 -11.25 -25.46
C PRO A 214 -33.23 -10.23 -24.35
N LEU A 215 -32.41 -9.18 -24.26
CA LEU A 215 -32.48 -8.16 -23.23
C LEU A 215 -32.79 -6.80 -23.87
N LYS A 216 -34.05 -6.57 -24.26
CA LYS A 216 -34.49 -5.32 -24.91
C LYS A 216 -34.97 -4.27 -23.90
N SER A 217 -35.92 -4.66 -23.06
CA SER A 217 -36.36 -3.89 -21.90
C SER A 217 -36.59 -4.83 -20.73
N VAL A 218 -36.49 -4.30 -19.52
CA VAL A 218 -36.65 -5.05 -18.27
C VAL A 218 -37.61 -4.36 -17.31
N ARG A 219 -38.23 -5.14 -16.42
CA ARG A 219 -38.94 -4.64 -15.25
C ARG A 219 -38.36 -5.23 -13.98
N PHE A 220 -38.48 -4.53 -12.86
CA PHE A 220 -38.02 -5.02 -11.57
C PHE A 220 -39.18 -5.57 -10.74
N ALA A 221 -38.94 -6.71 -10.10
CA ALA A 221 -39.79 -7.26 -9.05
C ALA A 221 -38.95 -7.33 -7.76
N LEU A 222 -39.33 -6.54 -6.76
CA LEU A 222 -38.50 -6.28 -5.59
C LEU A 222 -39.06 -6.99 -4.36
N GLY A 223 -38.21 -7.74 -3.66
CA GLY A 223 -38.51 -8.31 -2.36
C GLY A 223 -38.76 -7.22 -1.30
N LYS A 224 -39.36 -7.61 -0.18
CA LYS A 224 -39.82 -6.69 0.87
C LYS A 224 -38.71 -5.77 1.42
N ASP A 225 -37.48 -6.24 1.45
CA ASP A 225 -36.32 -5.52 1.98
C ASP A 225 -35.57 -4.68 0.93
N ILE A 226 -36.06 -4.65 -0.33
CA ILE A 226 -35.45 -3.90 -1.44
C ILE A 226 -36.34 -2.73 -1.83
N LYS A 227 -35.83 -1.51 -1.66
CA LYS A 227 -36.53 -0.29 -2.06
C LYS A 227 -36.29 0.05 -3.53
N PRO A 228 -37.18 0.79 -4.21
CA PRO A 228 -36.98 1.19 -5.61
C PRO A 228 -35.73 2.04 -5.87
N ASP A 229 -35.23 2.75 -4.87
CA ASP A 229 -34.03 3.60 -4.87
C ASP A 229 -32.78 2.92 -4.27
N ASP A 230 -32.89 1.64 -3.91
CA ASP A 230 -31.79 0.83 -3.39
C ASP A 230 -30.56 0.90 -4.30
N ALA A 231 -29.35 0.95 -3.72
CA ALA A 231 -28.11 1.10 -4.47
C ALA A 231 -27.87 -0.02 -5.49
N ARG A 232 -28.32 -1.25 -5.21
CA ARG A 232 -28.22 -2.39 -6.14
C ARG A 232 -29.17 -2.23 -7.33
N VAL A 233 -30.35 -1.66 -7.11
CA VAL A 233 -31.31 -1.31 -8.18
C VAL A 233 -30.75 -0.15 -9.01
N ARG A 234 -30.19 0.89 -8.37
CA ARG A 234 -29.53 2.00 -9.08
C ARG A 234 -28.36 1.52 -9.94
N LEU A 235 -27.51 0.64 -9.42
CA LEU A 235 -26.42 0.02 -10.17
C LEU A 235 -26.95 -0.69 -11.42
N LEU A 236 -27.93 -1.57 -11.28
CA LEU A 236 -28.53 -2.29 -12.41
C LEU A 236 -29.12 -1.33 -13.45
N LYS A 237 -29.89 -0.32 -13.02
CA LYS A 237 -30.47 0.69 -13.92
C LYS A 237 -29.41 1.41 -14.74
N VAL A 238 -28.34 1.89 -14.10
CA VAL A 238 -27.25 2.60 -14.79
C VAL A 238 -26.53 1.69 -15.78
N LYS A 239 -26.22 0.44 -15.39
CA LYS A 239 -25.50 -0.51 -16.26
C LYS A 239 -26.34 -0.95 -17.46
N LEU A 240 -27.60 -1.27 -17.23
CA LEU A 240 -28.54 -1.64 -18.30
C LEU A 240 -28.77 -0.48 -19.27
N ALA A 241 -28.89 0.75 -18.77
CA ALA A 241 -28.98 1.94 -19.62
C ALA A 241 -27.73 2.10 -20.50
N ARG A 242 -26.52 1.89 -19.96
CA ARG A 242 -25.28 1.87 -20.76
C ARG A 242 -25.32 0.83 -21.87
N PHE A 243 -25.90 -0.35 -21.62
CA PHE A 243 -26.06 -1.41 -22.62
C PHE A 243 -27.20 -1.15 -23.62
N GLY A 244 -27.93 -0.04 -23.48
CA GLY A 244 -29.08 0.30 -24.31
C GLY A 244 -30.29 -0.59 -24.04
N VAL A 245 -30.47 -0.99 -22.78
CA VAL A 245 -31.61 -1.77 -22.26
C VAL A 245 -32.48 -0.86 -21.40
N ASN A 246 -33.75 -0.71 -21.76
CA ASN A 246 -34.67 0.18 -21.06
C ASN A 246 -35.29 -0.48 -19.83
N VAL A 247 -35.70 0.33 -18.86
CA VAL A 247 -36.51 -0.11 -17.72
C VAL A 247 -37.95 0.35 -17.93
N GLU A 248 -38.87 -0.59 -18.07
CA GLU A 248 -40.28 -0.34 -18.45
C GLU A 248 -41.19 -1.21 -17.58
N ASN A 249 -42.39 -0.74 -17.21
CA ASN A 249 -43.27 -1.47 -16.29
C ASN A 249 -43.83 -2.78 -16.87
N ASN A 250 -44.03 -2.81 -18.19
CA ASN A 250 -44.64 -3.87 -18.98
C ASN A 250 -43.60 -4.64 -19.82
N ALA A 251 -42.32 -4.51 -19.48
CA ALA A 251 -41.25 -5.27 -20.12
C ALA A 251 -41.43 -6.79 -19.92
N PRO A 252 -41.15 -7.61 -20.96
CA PRO A 252 -41.29 -9.06 -20.87
C PRO A 252 -40.24 -9.72 -19.98
N PHE A 253 -39.04 -9.13 -19.88
CA PHE A 253 -37.95 -9.67 -19.06
C PHE A 253 -38.03 -9.13 -17.63
N THR A 254 -38.19 -10.01 -16.64
CA THR A 254 -38.33 -9.62 -15.22
C THR A 254 -37.04 -9.85 -14.44
N ILE A 255 -36.49 -8.82 -13.80
CA ILE A 255 -35.40 -8.96 -12.83
C ILE A 255 -36.00 -8.97 -11.41
N SER A 256 -36.05 -10.16 -10.81
CA SER A 256 -36.51 -10.41 -9.45
C SER A 256 -35.35 -10.31 -8.45
N ILE A 257 -35.46 -9.46 -7.43
CA ILE A 257 -34.39 -9.24 -6.44
C ILE A 257 -34.91 -9.55 -5.04
N ASN A 258 -34.36 -10.58 -4.40
CA ASN A 258 -34.71 -11.06 -3.06
C ASN A 258 -36.21 -11.34 -2.84
N GLU A 259 -36.91 -11.80 -3.88
CA GLU A 259 -38.33 -12.21 -3.76
C GLU A 259 -38.51 -13.61 -3.11
N GLY A 260 -37.43 -14.31 -2.77
CA GLY A 260 -37.49 -15.65 -2.16
C GLY A 260 -37.85 -16.77 -3.15
N LYS A 261 -37.71 -16.55 -4.47
CA LYS A 261 -38.02 -17.53 -5.53
C LYS A 261 -36.98 -18.64 -5.68
N ILE A 262 -35.76 -18.42 -5.20
CA ILE A 262 -34.66 -19.39 -5.12
C ILE A 262 -33.98 -19.23 -3.76
N LYS A 263 -33.21 -20.23 -3.32
CA LYS A 263 -32.48 -20.18 -2.05
C LYS A 263 -31.00 -19.89 -2.31
N ALA A 264 -30.45 -18.91 -1.60
CA ALA A 264 -29.00 -18.66 -1.58
C ALA A 264 -28.29 -19.66 -0.65
N PRO A 265 -27.02 -20.01 -0.92
CA PRO A 265 -26.21 -20.80 0.00
C PRO A 265 -26.07 -20.10 1.35
N GLU A 266 -26.16 -20.86 2.44
CA GLU A 266 -26.04 -20.34 3.82
C GLU A 266 -24.56 -20.10 4.18
N LYS A 267 -23.94 -19.14 3.50
CA LYS A 267 -22.54 -18.72 3.63
C LYS A 267 -22.46 -17.19 3.65
N GLU A 268 -21.52 -16.61 4.42
CA GLU A 268 -21.24 -15.16 4.39
C GLU A 268 -20.98 -14.74 2.93
N GLU A 269 -21.61 -13.66 2.50
CA GLU A 269 -21.55 -13.14 1.12
C GLU A 269 -22.14 -14.07 0.04
N GLY A 270 -22.81 -15.16 0.43
CA GLY A 270 -23.38 -16.15 -0.47
C GLY A 270 -24.57 -15.62 -1.28
N TYR A 271 -24.72 -16.09 -2.51
CA TYR A 271 -25.85 -15.74 -3.38
C TYR A 271 -26.21 -16.83 -4.37
N ALA A 272 -27.45 -16.78 -4.86
CA ALA A 272 -27.92 -17.57 -5.98
C ALA A 272 -28.44 -16.64 -7.09
N LEU A 273 -28.23 -17.05 -8.33
CA LEU A 273 -28.68 -16.34 -9.52
C LEU A 273 -29.17 -17.35 -10.55
N ARG A 274 -30.37 -17.12 -11.12
CA ARG A 274 -30.88 -17.89 -12.25
C ARG A 274 -31.35 -16.97 -13.36
N VAL A 275 -30.91 -17.21 -14.58
CA VAL A 275 -31.38 -16.52 -15.80
C VAL A 275 -32.12 -17.52 -16.67
N ALA A 276 -33.33 -17.18 -17.08
CA ALA A 276 -34.16 -17.92 -18.02
C ALA A 276 -34.61 -17.00 -19.17
N GLY A 277 -35.42 -17.51 -20.10
CA GLY A 277 -35.86 -16.75 -21.28
C GLY A 277 -36.67 -15.49 -20.95
N ASP A 278 -37.42 -15.50 -19.85
CA ASP A 278 -38.37 -14.46 -19.44
C ASP A 278 -37.89 -13.63 -18.23
N GLY A 279 -36.71 -13.92 -17.67
CA GLY A 279 -36.25 -13.16 -16.51
C GLY A 279 -34.99 -13.69 -15.82
N ALA A 280 -34.56 -12.91 -14.84
CA ALA A 280 -33.48 -13.24 -13.92
C ALA A 280 -33.98 -13.17 -12.47
N VAL A 281 -33.59 -14.15 -11.65
CA VAL A 281 -33.87 -14.19 -10.22
C VAL A 281 -32.56 -14.08 -9.46
N LEU A 282 -32.47 -13.07 -8.59
CA LEU A 282 -31.31 -12.76 -7.76
C LEU A 282 -31.68 -12.95 -6.28
N GLN A 283 -30.96 -13.80 -5.56
CA GLN A 283 -31.16 -13.99 -4.13
C GLN A 283 -29.81 -13.93 -3.40
N GLY A 284 -29.67 -13.01 -2.44
CA GLY A 284 -28.56 -13.02 -1.49
C GLY A 284 -28.90 -13.77 -0.21
N HIS A 285 -27.88 -14.35 0.43
CA HIS A 285 -27.93 -14.79 1.83
C HIS A 285 -27.97 -13.59 2.78
N ASP A 286 -27.16 -12.57 2.45
CA ASP A 286 -27.06 -11.31 3.16
C ASP A 286 -27.08 -10.11 2.18
N LYS A 287 -26.90 -8.89 2.71
CA LYS A 287 -26.91 -7.67 1.90
C LYS A 287 -25.88 -7.70 0.79
N ILE A 288 -24.64 -8.14 1.09
CA ILE A 288 -23.53 -8.12 0.15
C ILE A 288 -23.62 -9.26 -0.87
N GLY A 289 -24.13 -10.44 -0.49
CA GLY A 289 -24.47 -11.50 -1.44
C GLY A 289 -25.51 -11.03 -2.47
N THR A 290 -26.50 -10.22 -2.05
CA THR A 290 -27.44 -9.60 -2.99
C THR A 290 -26.72 -8.66 -3.98
N THR A 291 -25.72 -7.91 -3.51
CA THR A 291 -24.85 -7.10 -4.38
C THR A 291 -24.09 -7.98 -5.37
N TRP A 292 -23.53 -9.11 -4.93
CA TRP A 292 -22.81 -10.06 -5.79
C TRP A 292 -23.70 -10.72 -6.85
N ALA A 293 -24.97 -11.00 -6.53
CA ALA A 293 -25.95 -11.43 -7.52
C ALA A 293 -26.20 -10.34 -8.58
N ALA A 294 -26.37 -9.08 -8.17
CA ALA A 294 -26.57 -7.96 -9.10
C ALA A 294 -25.35 -7.72 -10.00
N VAL A 295 -24.14 -7.71 -9.43
CA VAL A 295 -22.89 -7.58 -10.20
C VAL A 295 -22.74 -8.73 -11.18
N SER A 296 -23.02 -9.95 -10.77
CA SER A 296 -22.91 -11.13 -11.64
C SER A 296 -23.92 -11.06 -12.79
N LEU A 297 -25.14 -10.58 -12.56
CA LEU A 297 -26.10 -10.34 -13.64
C LEU A 297 -25.54 -9.37 -14.68
N VAL A 298 -24.91 -8.27 -14.25
CA VAL A 298 -24.26 -7.32 -15.18
C VAL A 298 -23.15 -7.99 -15.99
N GLN A 299 -22.33 -8.84 -15.35
CA GLN A 299 -21.25 -9.57 -16.02
C GLN A 299 -21.76 -10.67 -16.99
N LEU A 300 -23.01 -11.11 -16.88
CA LEU A 300 -23.62 -12.12 -17.77
C LEU A 300 -24.21 -11.53 -19.05
N VAL A 301 -24.26 -10.20 -19.18
CA VAL A 301 -24.78 -9.51 -20.36
C VAL A 301 -23.72 -9.47 -21.47
N ASP A 302 -24.05 -10.03 -22.62
CA ASP A 302 -23.37 -9.73 -23.89
C ASP A 302 -23.86 -8.36 -24.37
N GLN A 303 -23.02 -7.35 -24.20
CA GLN A 303 -23.35 -5.94 -24.46
C GLN A 303 -23.58 -5.69 -25.96
N GLY A 304 -22.83 -6.36 -26.83
CA GLY A 304 -22.94 -6.21 -28.29
C GLY A 304 -24.23 -6.82 -28.83
N LYS A 305 -24.65 -7.97 -28.28
CA LYS A 305 -25.88 -8.66 -28.68
C LYS A 305 -27.12 -8.21 -27.93
N LYS A 306 -26.97 -7.40 -26.87
CA LYS A 306 -28.05 -7.01 -25.94
C LYS A 306 -28.83 -8.24 -25.46
N SER A 307 -28.09 -9.20 -24.96
CA SER A 307 -28.64 -10.48 -24.51
C SER A 307 -27.91 -10.97 -23.28
N VAL A 308 -28.59 -11.69 -22.40
CA VAL A 308 -28.01 -12.22 -21.16
C VAL A 308 -27.90 -13.74 -21.26
N ARG A 309 -26.78 -14.30 -20.81
CA ARG A 309 -26.54 -15.74 -20.87
C ARG A 309 -27.50 -16.48 -19.93
N ILE A 310 -28.15 -17.54 -20.44
CA ILE A 310 -29.00 -18.42 -19.63
C ILE A 310 -28.10 -19.29 -18.77
N CYS A 311 -28.30 -19.23 -17.45
CA CYS A 311 -27.48 -19.94 -16.47
C CYS A 311 -28.16 -20.13 -15.11
N GLU A 312 -27.59 -21.03 -14.32
CA GLU A 312 -27.81 -21.16 -12.88
C GLU A 312 -26.48 -20.99 -12.15
N ILE A 313 -26.46 -20.22 -11.07
CA ILE A 313 -25.28 -19.94 -10.25
C ILE A 313 -25.67 -20.08 -8.78
N ASN A 314 -24.92 -20.86 -8.02
CA ASN A 314 -24.91 -20.88 -6.55
C ASN A 314 -23.48 -20.58 -6.10
N ASP A 315 -23.26 -19.47 -5.39
CA ASP A 315 -21.93 -18.93 -5.25
C ASP A 315 -21.65 -18.26 -3.90
N TRP A 316 -20.39 -18.31 -3.47
CA TRP A 316 -19.86 -17.73 -2.24
C TRP A 316 -18.33 -17.67 -2.32
N PRO A 317 -17.66 -16.74 -1.62
CA PRO A 317 -16.20 -16.75 -1.54
C PRO A 317 -15.68 -17.82 -0.57
N GLU A 318 -14.50 -18.40 -0.86
CA GLU A 318 -13.73 -19.18 0.13
C GLU A 318 -13.20 -18.30 1.27
N THR A 319 -12.78 -17.07 0.95
CA THR A 319 -12.31 -16.07 1.93
C THR A 319 -13.21 -14.83 1.88
N PRO A 320 -14.15 -14.65 2.84
CA PRO A 320 -14.88 -13.39 2.97
C PRO A 320 -13.96 -12.26 3.42
N GLN A 321 -14.45 -11.02 3.43
CA GLN A 321 -13.68 -9.83 3.82
C GLN A 321 -12.35 -9.68 3.06
N ARG A 322 -12.45 -9.51 1.74
CA ARG A 322 -11.28 -9.35 0.87
C ARG A 322 -11.22 -8.03 0.10
N GLY A 323 -10.01 -7.52 -0.12
CA GLY A 323 -9.81 -6.33 -0.93
C GLY A 323 -8.46 -5.63 -0.69
N HIS A 324 -8.49 -4.32 -0.45
CA HIS A 324 -7.31 -3.47 -0.50
C HIS A 324 -7.26 -2.44 0.63
N LEU A 325 -6.05 -1.93 0.90
CA LEU A 325 -5.77 -1.07 2.05
C LEU A 325 -5.85 0.45 1.80
N GLU A 326 -5.90 0.86 0.53
CA GLU A 326 -6.05 2.27 0.14
C GLU A 326 -7.14 2.42 -0.93
N SER A 327 -7.95 3.47 -0.80
CA SER A 327 -9.14 3.71 -1.63
C SER A 327 -9.31 5.19 -1.92
N SER A 328 -9.88 5.51 -3.09
CA SER A 328 -10.44 6.81 -3.46
C SER A 328 -11.89 6.66 -3.94
N HIS A 329 -12.54 7.74 -4.36
CA HIS A 329 -13.87 7.69 -4.98
C HIS A 329 -13.92 6.76 -6.19
N ALA A 330 -12.85 6.73 -6.97
CA ALA A 330 -12.70 5.86 -8.12
C ALA A 330 -12.47 4.39 -7.75
N ALA A 331 -12.47 3.99 -6.47
CA ALA A 331 -12.32 2.59 -6.10
C ALA A 331 -13.65 1.83 -5.94
N LEU A 332 -14.80 2.52 -5.82
CA LEU A 332 -16.08 1.85 -5.54
C LEU A 332 -16.52 0.93 -6.69
N GLU A 333 -16.46 1.42 -7.94
CA GLU A 333 -16.83 0.60 -9.10
C GLU A 333 -15.89 -0.60 -9.28
N PRO A 334 -14.54 -0.47 -9.22
CA PRO A 334 -13.64 -1.62 -9.17
C PRO A 334 -13.90 -2.59 -8.03
N ALA A 335 -14.22 -2.09 -6.83
CA ALA A 335 -14.52 -2.95 -5.69
C ALA A 335 -15.77 -3.79 -5.95
N LEU A 336 -16.81 -3.22 -6.56
CA LEU A 336 -18.01 -3.97 -6.96
C LEU A 336 -17.68 -5.09 -7.96
N PHE A 337 -16.94 -4.78 -9.03
CA PHE A 337 -16.69 -5.73 -10.12
C PHE A 337 -15.60 -6.77 -9.82
N ASN A 338 -14.67 -6.47 -8.92
CA ASN A 338 -13.79 -7.47 -8.32
C ASN A 338 -14.47 -8.25 -7.18
N LYS A 339 -15.70 -7.88 -6.82
CA LYS A 339 -16.46 -8.36 -5.65
C LYS A 339 -15.70 -8.20 -4.31
N ASN A 340 -14.91 -7.15 -4.16
CA ASN A 340 -14.18 -6.85 -2.91
C ASN A 340 -15.16 -6.50 -1.79
N SER A 341 -15.08 -7.20 -0.67
CA SER A 341 -15.96 -7.03 0.49
C SER A 341 -15.34 -6.30 1.67
N ALA A 342 -14.02 -6.10 1.67
CA ALA A 342 -13.29 -5.28 2.63
C ALA A 342 -12.43 -4.23 1.90
N VAL A 343 -12.77 -2.96 2.09
CA VAL A 343 -12.01 -1.81 1.58
C VAL A 343 -11.51 -1.02 2.77
N MET A 344 -10.23 -0.66 2.80
CA MET A 344 -9.67 0.09 3.92
C MET A 344 -9.01 1.39 3.46
N ASN A 345 -8.85 2.30 4.41
CA ASN A 345 -8.05 3.49 4.26
C ASN A 345 -7.25 3.71 5.55
N GLN A 346 -5.93 3.52 5.47
CA GLN A 346 -5.03 3.55 6.64
C GLN A 346 -4.63 4.95 7.11
N SER A 347 -4.80 5.97 6.26
CA SER A 347 -4.32 7.32 6.52
C SER A 347 -5.38 8.33 6.12
N ALA A 348 -6.59 8.12 6.63
CA ALA A 348 -7.77 8.90 6.30
C ALA A 348 -7.57 10.43 6.44
N LEU A 349 -6.73 10.87 7.39
CA LEU A 349 -6.55 12.27 7.82
C LEU A 349 -5.07 12.69 8.02
N THR A 350 -4.11 11.76 7.92
CA THR A 350 -2.77 11.86 8.56
C THR A 350 -1.84 12.93 7.97
N TYR A 351 -2.06 13.40 6.74
CA TYR A 351 -1.25 14.46 6.15
C TYR A 351 -1.68 15.86 6.65
N SER A 352 -1.18 16.20 7.85
CA SER A 352 -0.95 17.52 8.45
C SER A 352 -2.13 18.45 8.76
N HIS A 353 -3.37 17.95 8.81
CA HIS A 353 -4.52 18.83 9.07
C HIS A 353 -5.64 18.20 9.90
N GLY A 354 -5.44 17.02 10.50
CA GLY A 354 -6.42 16.37 11.38
C GLY A 354 -7.85 16.32 10.82
N GLN A 355 -8.83 16.47 11.70
CA GLN A 355 -10.26 16.25 11.40
C GLN A 355 -10.97 17.49 10.81
N THR A 356 -10.48 18.06 9.71
CA THR A 356 -11.21 19.17 9.03
C THR A 356 -12.57 18.71 8.48
N PRO A 357 -13.56 19.61 8.33
CA PRO A 357 -14.88 19.28 7.75
C PRO A 357 -14.82 18.46 6.45
N LEU A 358 -13.99 18.87 5.49
CA LEU A 358 -13.86 18.23 4.18
C LEU A 358 -13.15 16.86 4.26
N ARG A 359 -12.16 16.73 5.15
CA ARG A 359 -11.50 15.43 5.41
C ARG A 359 -12.43 14.44 6.10
N MET A 360 -13.19 14.90 7.09
CA MET A 360 -14.22 14.05 7.70
C MET A 360 -15.29 13.69 6.69
N PHE A 361 -15.70 14.61 5.81
CA PHE A 361 -16.64 14.30 4.74
C PHE A 361 -16.10 13.22 3.79
N THR A 362 -14.86 13.34 3.32
CA THR A 362 -14.19 12.35 2.46
C THR A 362 -13.90 11.02 3.16
N LEU A 363 -14.14 10.92 4.46
CA LEU A 363 -14.10 9.66 5.20
C LEU A 363 -15.50 9.06 5.43
N LEU A 364 -16.45 9.90 5.82
CA LEU A 364 -17.80 9.49 6.17
C LEU A 364 -18.66 9.19 4.93
N GLU A 365 -18.47 9.93 3.83
CA GLU A 365 -19.26 9.69 2.63
C GLU A 365 -18.93 8.34 1.97
N PRO A 366 -17.66 7.94 1.77
CA PRO A 366 -17.35 6.57 1.35
C PRO A 366 -17.95 5.52 2.30
N SER A 367 -17.86 5.73 3.62
CA SER A 367 -18.43 4.81 4.61
C SER A 367 -19.92 4.53 4.34
N ARG A 368 -20.70 5.58 4.05
CA ARG A 368 -22.12 5.44 3.67
C ARG A 368 -22.28 4.69 2.36
N ARG A 369 -21.52 5.07 1.33
CA ARG A 369 -21.67 4.54 -0.03
C ARG A 369 -21.29 3.06 -0.15
N TYR A 370 -20.25 2.62 0.55
CA TYR A 370 -19.90 1.20 0.61
C TYR A 370 -20.93 0.40 1.42
N ALA A 371 -21.44 0.96 2.53
CA ALA A 371 -22.45 0.30 3.38
C ALA A 371 -23.80 0.07 2.65
N GLU A 372 -24.15 0.91 1.67
CA GLU A 372 -25.32 0.70 0.80
C GLU A 372 -25.23 -0.64 0.04
N PHE A 373 -24.02 -1.08 -0.30
CA PHE A 373 -23.74 -2.35 -0.98
C PHE A 373 -23.39 -3.49 -0.02
N GLY A 374 -23.30 -3.23 1.28
CA GLY A 374 -22.85 -4.19 2.29
C GLY A 374 -21.34 -4.43 2.31
N ILE A 375 -20.56 -3.62 1.59
CA ILE A 375 -19.09 -3.69 1.61
C ILE A 375 -18.59 -3.02 2.89
N SER A 376 -17.69 -3.68 3.60
CA SER A 376 -17.08 -3.17 4.82
C SER A 376 -15.99 -2.15 4.48
N PHE A 377 -16.26 -0.87 4.75
CA PHE A 377 -15.28 0.21 4.63
C PHE A 377 -14.62 0.50 5.98
N TYR A 378 -13.33 0.19 6.10
CA TYR A 378 -12.55 0.37 7.32
C TYR A 378 -11.73 1.66 7.27
N ALA A 379 -12.01 2.58 8.18
CA ALA A 379 -11.34 3.86 8.31
C ALA A 379 -10.35 3.82 9.46
N GLY A 380 -9.07 4.07 9.15
CA GLY A 380 -8.00 4.22 10.12
C GLY A 380 -7.21 5.49 9.88
N ASP A 381 -6.63 6.01 10.96
CA ASP A 381 -5.79 7.18 10.87
C ASP A 381 -4.58 7.09 11.80
N ARG A 382 -3.39 7.20 11.20
CA ARG A 382 -2.12 7.09 11.93
C ARG A 382 -1.87 8.31 12.82
N SER A 383 -2.52 9.44 12.56
CA SER A 383 -2.39 10.65 13.39
C SER A 383 -3.18 10.58 14.72
N LEU A 384 -4.06 9.58 14.84
CA LEU A 384 -4.86 9.30 16.03
C LEU A 384 -4.43 8.01 16.74
N SER A 385 -3.74 7.11 16.03
CA SER A 385 -3.33 5.81 16.56
C SER A 385 -1.81 5.66 16.73
N MET A 386 -0.97 6.25 15.87
CA MET A 386 0.48 6.00 15.87
C MET A 386 1.30 7.21 16.30
N TYR A 387 0.88 8.41 15.91
CA TYR A 387 1.67 9.63 15.97
C TYR A 387 0.76 10.84 16.25
N PRO A 388 0.89 11.59 17.36
CA PRO A 388 1.80 11.45 18.51
C PRO A 388 1.52 10.22 19.40
N LYS A 389 2.34 10.02 20.45
CA LYS A 389 2.17 8.94 21.44
C LYS A 389 1.14 9.33 22.50
N TYR A 390 -0.14 9.13 22.19
CA TYR A 390 -1.22 9.40 23.14
C TYR A 390 -1.13 8.51 24.39
N PRO A 391 -1.36 9.05 25.60
CA PRO A 391 -1.53 8.25 26.81
C PRO A 391 -2.88 7.53 26.78
N LEU A 392 -2.90 6.20 26.63
CA LEU A 392 -4.14 5.42 26.64
C LEU A 392 -4.81 5.39 28.02
N SER A 393 -4.05 5.67 29.08
CA SER A 393 -4.55 5.85 30.45
C SER A 393 -5.35 7.14 30.66
N SER A 394 -5.37 8.07 29.69
CA SER A 394 -6.12 9.33 29.79
C SER A 394 -7.50 9.19 29.16
N GLU A 395 -8.54 9.66 29.87
CA GLU A 395 -9.88 9.76 29.29
C GLU A 395 -9.96 10.71 28.09
N ARG A 396 -9.07 11.71 28.00
CA ARG A 396 -9.01 12.60 26.83
C ARG A 396 -8.71 11.79 25.56
N THR A 397 -7.81 10.81 25.65
CA THR A 397 -7.45 9.91 24.55
C THR A 397 -8.59 8.96 24.21
N PHE A 398 -9.27 8.42 25.22
CA PHE A 398 -10.44 7.57 25.01
C PHE A 398 -11.53 8.33 24.28
N GLN A 399 -11.90 9.53 24.77
CA GLN A 399 -12.94 10.35 24.17
C GLN A 399 -12.59 10.76 22.73
N LEU A 400 -11.34 11.15 22.46
CA LEU A 400 -10.87 11.48 21.10
C LEU A 400 -11.09 10.33 20.12
N ASN A 401 -10.70 9.11 20.51
CA ASN A 401 -10.85 7.92 19.67
C ASN A 401 -12.32 7.49 19.56
N TYR A 402 -13.08 7.57 20.66
CA TYR A 402 -14.50 7.27 20.68
C TYR A 402 -15.29 8.19 19.77
N ASP A 403 -15.06 9.50 19.81
CA ASP A 403 -15.76 10.47 18.97
C ASP A 403 -15.43 10.27 17.48
N TYR A 404 -14.17 10.01 17.18
CA TYR A 404 -13.73 9.74 15.80
C TYR A 404 -14.39 8.48 15.24
N LEU A 405 -14.27 7.35 15.92
CA LEU A 405 -14.82 6.07 15.45
C LEU A 405 -16.35 6.03 15.52
N SER A 406 -16.98 6.74 16.47
CA SER A 406 -18.44 6.84 16.53
C SER A 406 -19.03 7.55 15.32
N LYS A 407 -18.37 8.59 14.80
CA LYS A 407 -18.79 9.26 13.55
C LYS A 407 -18.73 8.30 12.36
N ILE A 408 -17.65 7.51 12.27
CA ILE A 408 -17.48 6.48 11.23
C ILE A 408 -18.56 5.41 11.35
N ALA A 409 -18.79 4.88 12.56
CA ALA A 409 -19.80 3.86 12.82
C ALA A 409 -21.22 4.34 12.47
N ALA A 410 -21.56 5.58 12.84
CA ALA A 410 -22.84 6.19 12.51
C ALA A 410 -23.04 6.39 10.99
N ALA A 411 -21.94 6.52 10.22
CA ALA A 411 -21.97 6.55 8.76
C ALA A 411 -22.02 5.16 8.11
N GLY A 412 -22.05 4.07 8.90
CA GLY A 412 -22.02 2.70 8.40
C GLY A 412 -20.63 2.13 8.15
N GLY A 413 -19.58 2.89 8.48
CA GLY A 413 -18.19 2.46 8.37
C GLY A 413 -17.71 1.64 9.57
N HIS A 414 -16.45 1.20 9.49
CA HIS A 414 -15.80 0.35 10.49
C HIS A 414 -14.43 0.91 10.88
N GLY A 415 -13.90 0.51 12.04
CA GLY A 415 -12.64 1.02 12.55
C GLY A 415 -11.45 0.22 12.06
N LEU A 416 -10.37 0.92 11.70
CA LEU A 416 -9.04 0.35 11.57
C LEU A 416 -8.09 1.03 12.56
N PHE A 417 -7.57 0.27 13.52
CA PHE A 417 -6.68 0.79 14.55
C PHE A 417 -5.26 0.25 14.35
N LEU A 418 -4.30 1.15 14.12
CA LEU A 418 -2.98 0.81 13.62
C LEU A 418 -1.88 1.11 14.65
N TYR A 419 -1.06 0.12 14.97
CA TYR A 419 0.15 0.27 15.77
C TYR A 419 1.41 -0.25 15.06
N ASP A 420 1.31 -0.52 13.75
CA ASP A 420 2.42 -0.98 12.93
C ASP A 420 3.65 -0.05 13.04
N ASP A 421 4.82 -0.62 13.34
CA ASP A 421 6.13 0.07 13.43
C ASP A 421 6.27 1.21 14.45
N SER A 422 5.20 1.59 15.14
CA SER A 422 5.10 2.92 15.74
C SER A 422 4.41 2.95 17.10
N ARG A 423 4.06 1.83 17.74
CA ARG A 423 3.50 1.89 19.11
C ARG A 423 4.45 2.48 20.14
N TYR A 424 5.74 2.19 19.97
CA TYR A 424 6.80 2.46 20.96
C TYR A 424 7.68 3.68 20.61
N PRO A 425 8.30 4.34 21.61
CA PRO A 425 8.11 4.14 23.05
C PRO A 425 6.69 4.56 23.50
N LEU A 426 6.25 4.03 24.63
CA LEU A 426 4.96 4.38 25.23
C LEU A 426 5.03 5.77 25.89
N HIS A 427 3.86 6.37 26.11
CA HIS A 427 3.78 7.59 26.90
C HIS A 427 4.23 7.33 28.35
N PRO A 428 5.00 8.22 29.01
CA PRO A 428 5.48 7.99 30.38
C PRO A 428 4.39 7.67 31.40
N GLN A 429 3.21 8.29 31.27
CA GLN A 429 2.06 7.99 32.13
C GLN A 429 1.55 6.54 31.96
N ASP A 430 1.53 6.03 30.72
CA ASP A 430 1.12 4.65 30.46
C ASP A 430 2.14 3.67 31.03
N VAL A 431 3.44 3.98 30.94
CA VAL A 431 4.50 3.17 31.58
C VAL A 431 4.31 3.14 33.10
N LYS A 432 3.97 4.29 33.71
CA LYS A 432 3.74 4.38 35.16
C LYS A 432 2.53 3.57 35.62
N LEU A 433 1.42 3.61 34.87
CA LEU A 433 0.14 3.03 35.30
C LEU A 433 -0.05 1.58 34.83
N ASN A 434 0.36 1.30 33.59
CA ASN A 434 0.06 0.04 32.91
C ASN A 434 1.32 -0.77 32.57
N ARG A 435 2.51 -0.27 32.91
CA ARG A 435 3.84 -0.85 32.69
C ARG A 435 4.27 -0.93 31.23
N ASN A 436 3.49 -1.57 30.36
CA ASN A 436 3.80 -1.80 28.94
C ASN A 436 2.52 -1.82 28.07
N GLY A 437 2.63 -2.12 26.78
CA GLY A 437 1.50 -2.20 25.86
C GLY A 437 0.61 -3.40 26.17
N ALA A 438 1.18 -4.55 26.53
CA ALA A 438 0.42 -5.75 26.91
C ALA A 438 -0.54 -5.49 28.07
N GLY A 439 -0.20 -4.60 29.01
CA GLY A 439 -1.05 -4.25 30.14
C GLY A 439 -2.30 -3.41 29.80
N GLN A 440 -2.39 -2.82 28.61
CA GLN A 440 -3.42 -1.80 28.31
C GLN A 440 -4.05 -1.85 26.92
N ASP A 441 -3.29 -2.18 25.86
CA ASP A 441 -3.74 -1.93 24.48
C ASP A 441 -5.01 -2.73 24.17
N ALA A 442 -5.02 -4.02 24.50
CA ALA A 442 -6.18 -4.89 24.32
C ALA A 442 -7.42 -4.41 25.12
N LYS A 443 -7.25 -4.02 26.38
CA LYS A 443 -8.33 -3.48 27.23
C LYS A 443 -8.91 -2.19 26.66
N PHE A 444 -8.04 -1.29 26.20
CA PHE A 444 -8.44 -0.03 25.59
C PHE A 444 -9.28 -0.27 24.33
N MET A 445 -8.81 -1.14 23.42
CA MET A 445 -9.56 -1.50 22.21
C MET A 445 -10.89 -2.17 22.53
N THR A 446 -10.91 -3.12 23.47
CA THR A 446 -12.14 -3.79 23.92
C THR A 446 -13.17 -2.80 24.46
N ARG A 447 -12.73 -1.86 25.30
CA ARG A 447 -13.63 -0.82 25.83
C ARG A 447 -14.18 0.05 24.70
N LEU A 448 -13.30 0.56 23.85
CA LEU A 448 -13.67 1.42 22.72
C LEU A 448 -14.70 0.74 21.81
N PHE A 449 -14.42 -0.50 21.42
CA PHE A 449 -15.30 -1.33 20.59
C PHE A 449 -16.68 -1.54 21.24
N LYS A 450 -16.73 -1.93 22.51
CA LYS A 450 -17.99 -2.18 23.23
C LYS A 450 -18.82 -0.92 23.36
N GLU A 451 -18.21 0.22 23.71
CA GLU A 451 -18.93 1.49 23.85
C GLU A 451 -19.54 1.96 22.52
N ILE A 452 -18.81 1.84 21.41
CA ILE A 452 -19.33 2.20 20.09
C ILE A 452 -20.49 1.27 19.69
N ARG A 453 -20.38 -0.04 19.96
CA ARG A 453 -21.41 -1.03 19.61
C ARG A 453 -22.71 -0.87 20.37
N LYS A 454 -22.73 -0.16 21.51
CA LYS A 454 -23.99 0.23 22.18
C LYS A 454 -24.90 1.04 21.26
N LYS A 455 -24.32 1.88 20.39
CA LYS A 455 -25.07 2.70 19.41
C LYS A 455 -25.04 2.11 18.00
N SER A 456 -24.01 1.34 17.66
CA SER A 456 -23.81 0.75 16.33
C SER A 456 -23.51 -0.75 16.43
N PRO A 457 -24.50 -1.63 16.68
CA PRO A 457 -24.26 -3.05 16.97
C PRO A 457 -23.49 -3.82 15.89
N GLY A 458 -23.58 -3.38 14.62
CA GLY A 458 -22.87 -3.93 13.47
C GLY A 458 -21.47 -3.35 13.22
N PHE A 459 -20.97 -2.47 14.10
CA PHE A 459 -19.62 -1.92 13.99
C PHE A 459 -18.55 -3.02 14.12
N ARG A 460 -17.63 -3.06 13.16
CA ARG A 460 -16.45 -3.94 13.15
C ARG A 460 -15.19 -3.11 13.45
N LEU A 461 -14.18 -3.76 14.01
CA LEU A 461 -12.88 -3.17 14.28
C LEU A 461 -11.79 -4.17 13.87
N VAL A 462 -10.86 -3.71 13.03
CA VAL A 462 -9.61 -4.44 12.75
C VAL A 462 -8.49 -3.74 13.51
N TYR A 463 -7.72 -4.52 14.25
CA TYR A 463 -6.59 -4.05 15.05
C TYR A 463 -5.27 -4.59 14.49
N CYS A 464 -4.34 -3.69 14.19
CA CYS A 464 -2.95 -4.04 13.88
C CYS A 464 -2.09 -3.89 15.14
N PRO A 465 -1.65 -4.99 15.79
CA PRO A 465 -0.74 -4.91 16.93
C PRO A 465 0.67 -4.52 16.47
N PRO A 466 1.57 -4.05 17.36
CA PRO A 466 2.98 -3.81 17.02
C PRO A 466 3.72 -5.09 16.59
N PHE A 467 3.28 -6.27 17.07
CA PHE A 467 3.81 -7.58 16.69
C PHE A 467 2.93 -8.27 15.64
N TYR A 468 2.72 -7.61 14.48
CA TYR A 468 1.80 -8.06 13.43
C TYR A 468 2.39 -9.11 12.45
N TRP A 469 3.48 -9.77 12.82
CA TRP A 469 4.06 -10.92 12.10
C TRP A 469 4.80 -11.86 13.05
N GLY A 470 5.08 -13.07 12.60
CA GLY A 470 5.77 -14.09 13.39
C GLY A 470 5.26 -15.50 13.05
N PRO A 471 5.94 -16.58 13.52
CA PRO A 471 6.88 -16.58 14.65
C PRO A 471 8.33 -16.20 14.32
N TYR A 472 8.71 -16.09 13.05
CA TYR A 472 10.12 -15.90 12.72
C TYR A 472 10.60 -14.50 13.12
N TYR A 473 11.52 -14.54 14.07
CA TYR A 473 11.84 -13.45 14.96
C TYR A 473 12.66 -12.36 14.24
N SER A 474 12.12 -11.14 14.13
CA SER A 474 12.87 -10.00 13.61
C SER A 474 13.76 -9.36 14.67
N GLY A 475 14.93 -8.81 14.29
CA GLY A 475 15.76 -8.02 15.21
C GLY A 475 15.02 -6.84 15.87
N THR A 476 13.98 -6.31 15.22
CA THR A 476 13.10 -5.25 15.74
C THR A 476 12.36 -5.69 16.99
N PHE A 477 11.88 -6.94 17.05
CA PHE A 477 11.20 -7.43 18.25
C PHE A 477 12.16 -7.56 19.44
N LYS A 478 13.46 -7.90 19.22
CA LYS A 478 14.48 -7.94 20.30
C LYS A 478 14.68 -6.54 20.88
N GLN A 479 14.64 -5.53 20.02
CA GLN A 479 14.74 -4.14 20.43
C GLN A 479 13.54 -3.71 21.28
N TYR A 480 12.33 -4.18 20.97
CA TYR A 480 11.15 -3.90 21.78
C TYR A 480 11.20 -4.60 23.14
N GLU A 481 11.61 -5.86 23.18
CA GLU A 481 11.79 -6.59 24.45
C GLU A 481 12.80 -5.89 25.36
N LYS A 482 13.97 -5.54 24.82
CA LYS A 482 15.05 -4.91 25.58
C LYS A 482 14.75 -3.45 25.95
N GLY A 483 14.18 -2.69 25.01
CA GLY A 483 14.06 -1.23 25.10
C GLY A 483 12.74 -0.73 25.69
N ASN A 484 11.65 -1.51 25.58
CA ASN A 484 10.32 -1.09 25.97
C ASN A 484 9.69 -1.97 27.07
N ASN A 485 10.44 -2.94 27.62
CA ASN A 485 9.93 -3.92 28.60
C ASN A 485 8.67 -4.65 28.09
N GLU A 486 8.64 -4.95 26.80
CA GLU A 486 7.50 -5.59 26.13
C GLU A 486 7.90 -6.92 25.53
N SER A 487 7.38 -8.01 26.09
CA SER A 487 7.54 -9.35 25.55
C SER A 487 6.49 -9.62 24.48
N TRP A 488 6.90 -10.07 23.29
CA TRP A 488 5.96 -10.44 22.23
C TRP A 488 4.99 -11.54 22.71
N LYS A 489 5.46 -12.46 23.56
CA LYS A 489 4.65 -13.54 24.14
C LYS A 489 3.59 -12.99 25.10
N ASP A 490 3.96 -11.99 25.92
CA ASP A 490 3.04 -11.36 26.85
C ASP A 490 2.01 -10.49 26.13
N TYR A 491 2.44 -9.80 25.08
CA TYR A 491 1.55 -9.03 24.22
C TYR A 491 0.55 -9.90 23.47
N ASN A 492 1.00 -11.00 22.86
CA ASN A 492 0.09 -11.95 22.21
C ASN A 492 -0.85 -12.61 23.22
N ARG A 493 -0.40 -12.86 24.46
CA ARG A 493 -1.27 -13.29 25.55
C ARG A 493 -2.38 -12.27 25.84
N SER A 494 -2.05 -10.99 25.96
CA SER A 494 -3.09 -9.97 26.22
C SER A 494 -4.07 -9.82 25.06
N ILE A 495 -3.60 -9.95 23.81
CA ILE A 495 -4.49 -10.02 22.65
C ILE A 495 -5.47 -11.19 22.81
N ARG A 496 -4.98 -12.39 23.15
CA ARG A 496 -5.82 -13.59 23.28
C ARG A 496 -6.81 -13.50 24.43
N GLU A 497 -6.41 -12.98 25.57
CA GLU A 497 -7.17 -13.05 26.83
C GLU A 497 -8.01 -11.80 27.10
N GLU A 498 -7.60 -10.63 26.60
CA GLU A 498 -8.22 -9.33 26.96
C GLU A 498 -8.86 -8.59 25.78
N LEU A 499 -8.47 -8.88 24.52
CA LEU A 499 -9.11 -8.29 23.34
C LEU A 499 -10.45 -8.98 23.08
N ASP A 500 -11.51 -8.20 22.85
CA ASP A 500 -12.83 -8.73 22.52
C ASP A 500 -12.74 -9.70 21.33
N PRO A 501 -13.31 -10.91 21.41
CA PRO A 501 -13.16 -11.93 20.37
C PRO A 501 -13.79 -11.53 19.03
N ALA A 502 -14.63 -10.50 18.98
CA ALA A 502 -15.20 -9.95 17.75
C ALA A 502 -14.33 -8.84 17.10
N ILE A 503 -13.18 -8.50 17.69
CA ILE A 503 -12.19 -7.61 17.07
C ILE A 503 -11.22 -8.46 16.25
N ASP A 504 -11.12 -8.14 14.96
CA ASP A 504 -10.24 -8.83 14.03
C ASP A 504 -8.79 -8.35 14.24
N VAL A 505 -7.81 -9.24 14.07
CA VAL A 505 -6.39 -8.94 14.30
C VAL A 505 -5.60 -9.13 13.02
N PHE A 506 -4.89 -8.08 12.61
CA PHE A 506 -4.01 -8.15 11.46
C PHE A 506 -2.75 -8.99 11.71
N TRP A 507 -2.39 -9.77 10.70
CA TRP A 507 -1.16 -10.55 10.64
C TRP A 507 -0.67 -10.58 9.19
N THR A 508 0.64 -10.43 8.99
CA THR A 508 1.26 -10.38 7.65
C THR A 508 1.89 -11.70 7.21
N GLY A 509 1.73 -12.74 8.03
CA GLY A 509 2.38 -14.02 7.85
C GLY A 509 3.54 -14.24 8.80
N GLU A 510 4.30 -15.28 8.52
CA GLU A 510 5.43 -15.71 9.31
C GLU A 510 6.55 -14.65 9.41
N ARG A 511 6.56 -13.72 8.45
CA ARG A 511 7.41 -12.53 8.35
C ARG A 511 6.58 -11.31 7.94
N MET A 512 7.20 -10.12 7.95
CA MET A 512 6.58 -8.89 7.45
C MET A 512 6.09 -9.00 6.00
N VAL A 513 6.77 -9.83 5.19
CA VAL A 513 6.38 -10.15 3.80
C VAL A 513 6.46 -11.65 3.63
N SER A 514 5.34 -12.27 3.31
CA SER A 514 5.18 -13.73 3.26
C SER A 514 4.48 -14.11 1.97
N TYR A 515 5.05 -15.06 1.23
CA TYR A 515 4.52 -15.59 -0.05
C TYR A 515 4.39 -17.11 -0.04
N ASP A 516 4.59 -17.79 1.08
CA ASP A 516 4.46 -19.25 1.18
C ASP A 516 3.90 -19.63 2.54
N ILE A 517 2.74 -19.03 2.87
CA ILE A 517 2.03 -19.27 4.12
C ILE A 517 1.58 -20.74 4.13
N GLU A 518 1.99 -21.48 5.15
CA GLU A 518 1.63 -22.88 5.39
C GLU A 518 0.57 -22.98 6.49
N LYS A 519 -0.11 -24.12 6.57
CA LYS A 519 -1.11 -24.40 7.62
C LYS A 519 -0.56 -24.20 9.03
N ARG A 520 0.70 -24.60 9.26
CA ARG A 520 1.39 -24.41 10.54
C ARG A 520 1.51 -22.93 10.94
N ASP A 521 1.61 -22.03 9.97
CA ASP A 521 1.76 -20.59 10.23
C ASP A 521 0.42 -19.97 10.67
N THR A 522 -0.68 -20.33 10.01
CA THR A 522 -2.03 -19.91 10.43
C THR A 522 -2.44 -20.55 11.75
N ASP A 523 -2.05 -21.81 12.01
CA ASP A 523 -2.30 -22.47 13.30
C ASP A 523 -1.55 -21.77 14.44
N TRP A 524 -0.29 -21.39 14.19
CA TRP A 524 0.45 -20.56 15.12
C TRP A 524 -0.24 -19.23 15.38
N ALA A 525 -0.66 -18.50 14.33
CA ALA A 525 -1.29 -17.19 14.47
C ALA A 525 -2.60 -17.29 15.26
N LYS A 526 -3.41 -18.31 14.96
CA LYS A 526 -4.65 -18.60 15.69
C LYS A 526 -4.39 -18.92 17.15
N SER A 527 -3.36 -19.70 17.46
CA SER A 527 -2.95 -19.97 18.85
C SER A 527 -2.41 -18.73 19.55
N ALA A 528 -1.65 -17.89 18.85
CA ALA A 528 -1.04 -16.69 19.41
C ALA A 528 -2.12 -15.65 19.79
N PHE A 529 -3.04 -15.37 18.88
CA PHE A 529 -4.05 -14.33 19.03
C PHE A 529 -5.39 -14.83 19.59
N GLY A 530 -5.63 -16.15 19.65
CA GLY A 530 -6.90 -16.72 20.08
C GLY A 530 -8.02 -16.63 19.05
N ARG A 531 -7.71 -16.30 17.79
CA ARG A 531 -8.68 -16.10 16.70
C ARG A 531 -8.03 -16.24 15.33
N PRO A 532 -8.80 -16.59 14.28
CA PRO A 532 -8.30 -16.56 12.90
C PRO A 532 -7.70 -15.19 12.56
N PRO A 533 -6.50 -15.13 11.97
CA PRO A 533 -5.90 -13.86 11.59
C PRO A 533 -6.65 -13.20 10.43
N PHE A 534 -6.67 -11.88 10.41
CA PHE A 534 -6.96 -11.10 9.20
C PHE A 534 -5.63 -10.85 8.48
N ILE A 535 -5.52 -11.25 7.21
CA ILE A 535 -4.27 -11.15 6.47
C ILE A 535 -4.07 -9.75 5.92
N TRP A 536 -2.93 -9.17 6.26
CA TRP A 536 -2.37 -7.99 5.59
C TRP A 536 -1.27 -8.50 4.66
N GLN A 537 -1.55 -8.60 3.36
CA GLN A 537 -0.52 -8.96 2.38
C GLN A 537 0.33 -7.72 2.08
N ASN A 538 1.50 -7.67 2.70
CA ASN A 538 2.51 -6.68 2.35
C ASN A 538 3.14 -7.00 1.01
N ARG A 539 3.48 -5.92 0.29
CA ARG A 539 4.40 -5.97 -0.86
C ARG A 539 3.98 -7.03 -1.90
N PRO A 540 2.71 -7.08 -2.34
CA PRO A 540 2.22 -8.15 -3.20
C PRO A 540 2.70 -8.10 -4.65
N LEU A 541 3.23 -6.94 -5.09
CA LEU A 541 3.57 -6.71 -6.48
C LEU A 541 4.99 -7.22 -6.79
N PRO A 542 5.22 -7.76 -7.99
CA PRO A 542 6.37 -8.62 -8.23
C PRO A 542 7.70 -7.88 -8.50
N HIS A 543 7.66 -6.64 -8.97
CA HIS A 543 8.86 -5.99 -9.48
C HIS A 543 9.72 -5.35 -8.38
N ALA A 544 11.00 -5.04 -8.69
CA ALA A 544 12.07 -4.62 -7.76
C ALA A 544 11.80 -3.42 -6.84
N TYR A 545 10.62 -2.80 -6.92
CA TYR A 545 10.16 -1.71 -6.06
C TYR A 545 8.69 -1.82 -5.63
N HIS A 546 8.12 -3.03 -5.62
CA HIS A 546 6.69 -3.23 -5.32
C HIS A 546 5.79 -2.52 -6.31
N TYR A 547 6.16 -2.53 -7.60
CA TYR A 547 5.29 -2.09 -8.69
C TYR A 547 4.76 -3.31 -9.42
N GLY A 548 3.59 -3.13 -10.01
CA GLY A 548 2.87 -4.19 -10.72
C GLY A 548 2.49 -3.72 -12.10
N SER A 549 2.33 -4.68 -12.98
CA SER A 549 1.76 -4.50 -14.29
C SER A 549 0.38 -5.16 -14.34
N MET A 550 -0.49 -4.68 -15.23
CA MET A 550 -1.85 -5.21 -15.39
C MET A 550 -1.89 -6.58 -16.08
N ALA A 551 -0.74 -7.15 -16.42
CA ALA A 551 -0.62 -8.48 -17.02
C ALA A 551 0.37 -9.38 -16.24
N ASP A 552 0.66 -9.07 -14.98
CA ASP A 552 1.47 -9.94 -14.12
C ASP A 552 0.68 -11.17 -13.68
N ALA A 553 1.22 -12.35 -13.97
CA ALA A 553 0.71 -13.63 -13.53
C ALA A 553 1.17 -13.97 -12.10
N ILE A 554 0.70 -13.19 -11.11
CA ILE A 554 1.04 -13.40 -9.69
C ILE A 554 0.37 -14.69 -9.20
N PRO A 555 1.10 -15.65 -8.61
CA PRO A 555 0.57 -16.94 -8.21
C PRO A 555 -0.11 -16.89 -6.83
N TRP A 556 -1.17 -16.09 -6.73
CA TRP A 556 -1.90 -15.80 -5.49
C TRP A 556 -2.32 -17.03 -4.70
N ALA A 557 -2.88 -18.04 -5.38
CA ALA A 557 -3.28 -19.27 -4.71
C ALA A 557 -2.05 -20.02 -4.17
N GLN A 558 -0.96 -20.13 -4.96
CA GLN A 558 0.24 -20.87 -4.56
C GLN A 558 1.00 -20.19 -3.42
N MET A 559 0.73 -18.91 -3.15
CA MET A 559 1.29 -18.24 -1.97
C MET A 559 0.70 -18.71 -0.64
N GLN A 560 -0.35 -19.53 -0.73
CA GLN A 560 -1.15 -20.03 0.37
C GLN A 560 -1.37 -21.54 0.20
N TYR A 561 -1.71 -22.24 1.27
CA TYR A 561 -2.07 -23.65 1.21
C TYR A 561 -3.54 -23.88 0.84
N ASP A 562 -3.91 -25.11 0.48
CA ASP A 562 -5.30 -25.49 0.20
C ASP A 562 -6.15 -25.52 1.49
N GLY A 563 -7.32 -24.88 1.48
CA GLY A 563 -8.15 -24.67 2.67
C GLY A 563 -7.88 -23.38 3.45
N PHE A 564 -6.92 -22.56 3.01
CA PHE A 564 -6.53 -21.30 3.66
C PHE A 564 -7.71 -20.37 4.03
N GLY A 565 -8.70 -20.23 3.14
CA GLY A 565 -9.84 -19.32 3.37
C GLY A 565 -10.67 -19.67 4.61
N GLY A 566 -10.71 -20.94 5.03
CA GLY A 566 -11.40 -21.37 6.24
C GLY A 566 -10.64 -21.09 7.54
N ASP A 567 -9.34 -20.77 7.46
CA ASP A 567 -8.45 -20.58 8.60
C ASP A 567 -8.07 -19.11 8.83
N VAL A 568 -8.53 -18.20 7.97
CA VAL A 568 -8.34 -16.75 8.09
C VAL A 568 -9.69 -16.04 8.15
N ARG A 569 -9.71 -14.84 8.75
CA ARG A 569 -10.94 -14.04 8.83
C ARG A 569 -11.20 -13.21 7.57
N GLY A 570 -10.13 -12.75 6.93
CA GLY A 570 -10.16 -11.86 5.79
C GLY A 570 -8.77 -11.66 5.20
N PHE A 571 -8.69 -11.02 4.03
CA PHE A 571 -7.44 -10.82 3.30
C PHE A 571 -7.44 -9.49 2.54
N VAL A 572 -6.53 -8.59 2.89
CA VAL A 572 -6.32 -7.34 2.14
C VAL A 572 -4.89 -7.19 1.70
N ALA A 573 -4.72 -6.70 0.47
CA ALA A 573 -3.41 -6.37 -0.08
C ALA A 573 -3.05 -4.90 0.19
N ASN A 574 -1.80 -4.68 0.60
CA ASN A 574 -1.23 -3.36 0.88
C ASN A 574 -0.90 -2.59 -0.40
N GLN A 575 -1.94 -2.17 -1.12
CA GLN A 575 -1.90 -1.46 -2.39
C GLN A 575 -3.17 -0.59 -2.57
N SER A 576 -3.17 0.28 -3.59
CA SER A 576 -4.24 1.25 -3.85
C SER A 576 -5.12 0.90 -5.04
N SER A 577 -6.43 1.00 -4.85
CA SER A 577 -7.43 0.97 -5.93
C SER A 577 -7.82 2.40 -6.32
N PRO A 578 -7.99 2.75 -7.62
CA PRO A 578 -8.09 1.84 -8.78
C PRO A 578 -6.75 1.37 -9.39
N SER A 579 -5.59 1.90 -8.99
CA SER A 579 -4.32 1.65 -9.69
C SER A 579 -3.92 0.17 -9.80
N CYS A 580 -4.28 -0.64 -8.80
CA CYS A 580 -4.02 -2.08 -8.75
C CYS A 580 -5.28 -2.93 -8.97
N ALA A 581 -6.34 -2.37 -9.57
CA ALA A 581 -7.63 -3.05 -9.66
C ALA A 581 -7.58 -4.41 -10.37
N VAL A 582 -6.78 -4.57 -11.44
CA VAL A 582 -6.59 -5.86 -12.12
C VAL A 582 -5.90 -6.89 -11.23
N VAL A 583 -4.87 -6.46 -10.49
CA VAL A 583 -4.17 -7.31 -9.53
C VAL A 583 -5.14 -7.80 -8.44
N PHE A 584 -6.01 -6.91 -7.94
CA PHE A 584 -7.05 -7.29 -6.98
C PHE A 584 -8.12 -8.20 -7.59
N GLY A 585 -8.39 -8.11 -8.90
CA GLY A 585 -9.26 -9.06 -9.59
C GLY A 585 -8.66 -10.47 -9.58
N ALA A 586 -7.40 -10.63 -9.97
CA ALA A 586 -6.71 -11.93 -9.94
C ALA A 586 -6.57 -12.47 -8.51
N MET A 587 -6.25 -11.61 -7.54
CA MET A 587 -6.26 -11.96 -6.12
C MET A 587 -7.66 -12.40 -5.67
N GLY A 588 -8.70 -11.68 -6.10
CA GLY A 588 -10.10 -11.98 -5.81
C GLY A 588 -10.51 -13.36 -6.32
N GLU A 589 -10.05 -13.78 -7.49
CA GLU A 589 -10.27 -15.14 -7.99
C GLU A 589 -9.66 -16.20 -7.07
N ALA A 590 -8.39 -16.06 -6.68
CA ALA A 590 -7.71 -17.00 -5.81
C ALA A 590 -8.37 -17.13 -4.42
N LEU A 591 -8.95 -16.04 -3.91
CA LEU A 591 -9.64 -15.97 -2.63
C LEU A 591 -11.12 -16.35 -2.72
N TRP A 592 -11.70 -16.36 -3.93
CA TRP A 592 -13.10 -16.69 -4.18
C TRP A 592 -13.27 -18.17 -4.50
N ASN A 593 -12.59 -18.66 -5.54
CA ASN A 593 -12.61 -20.03 -6.02
C ASN A 593 -11.20 -20.44 -6.39
N ARG A 594 -10.49 -21.00 -5.42
CA ARG A 594 -9.09 -21.40 -5.56
C ARG A 594 -8.89 -22.43 -6.67
N LYS A 595 -9.87 -23.32 -6.87
CA LYS A 595 -9.81 -24.39 -7.88
C LYS A 595 -9.86 -23.85 -9.31
N ALA A 596 -10.54 -22.72 -9.52
CA ALA A 596 -10.64 -22.06 -10.82
C ALA A 596 -9.46 -21.12 -11.11
N PHE A 597 -8.62 -20.83 -10.12
CA PHE A 597 -7.53 -19.89 -10.25
C PHE A 597 -6.39 -20.45 -11.11
N ASP A 598 -6.02 -19.67 -12.12
CA ASP A 598 -4.76 -19.82 -12.86
C ASP A 598 -4.08 -18.45 -12.92
N PRO A 599 -2.79 -18.31 -12.55
CA PRO A 599 -2.15 -17.01 -12.44
C PRO A 599 -2.26 -16.15 -13.71
N ARG A 600 -2.13 -16.77 -14.89
CA ARG A 600 -2.18 -16.05 -16.16
C ARG A 600 -3.61 -15.77 -16.59
N GLU A 601 -4.47 -16.78 -16.59
CA GLU A 601 -5.85 -16.65 -17.07
C GLU A 601 -6.72 -15.78 -16.14
N SER A 602 -6.49 -15.83 -14.83
CA SER A 602 -7.15 -14.95 -13.87
C SER A 602 -6.72 -13.49 -14.05
N ALA A 603 -5.42 -13.24 -14.27
CA ALA A 603 -4.91 -11.90 -14.59
C ALA A 603 -5.46 -11.40 -15.94
N LYS A 604 -5.56 -12.28 -16.95
CA LYS A 604 -6.16 -11.97 -18.24
C LYS A 604 -7.63 -11.57 -18.10
N ARG A 605 -8.47 -12.39 -17.47
CA ARG A 605 -9.90 -12.10 -17.31
C ARG A 605 -10.14 -10.83 -16.51
N ALA A 606 -9.36 -10.61 -15.45
CA ALA A 606 -9.38 -9.35 -14.73
C ALA A 606 -9.00 -8.19 -15.66
N SER A 607 -7.91 -8.30 -16.42
CA SER A 607 -7.50 -7.27 -17.38
C SER A 607 -8.58 -6.97 -18.43
N GLU A 608 -9.20 -7.99 -19.02
CA GLU A 608 -10.30 -7.81 -19.98
C GLU A 608 -11.52 -7.13 -19.36
N MET A 609 -11.83 -7.38 -18.09
CA MET A 609 -12.90 -6.69 -17.36
C MET A 609 -12.69 -5.19 -17.25
N PHE A 610 -11.43 -4.73 -17.11
CA PHE A 610 -11.09 -3.32 -16.96
C PHE A 610 -10.73 -2.63 -18.28
N PHE A 611 -10.16 -3.36 -19.24
CA PHE A 611 -9.57 -2.78 -20.45
C PHE A 611 -10.25 -3.23 -21.74
N GLY A 612 -11.03 -4.31 -21.70
CA GLY A 612 -11.58 -4.97 -22.88
C GLY A 612 -10.66 -6.06 -23.45
N LYS A 613 -11.21 -6.84 -24.38
CA LYS A 613 -10.56 -7.99 -24.99
C LYS A 613 -9.24 -7.63 -25.70
N GLY A 614 -8.22 -8.47 -25.52
CA GLY A 614 -6.94 -8.37 -26.26
C GLY A 614 -5.90 -7.41 -25.66
N ILE A 615 -6.26 -6.57 -24.69
CA ILE A 615 -5.30 -5.66 -24.04
C ILE A 615 -4.28 -6.43 -23.20
N PHE A 616 -4.70 -7.52 -22.56
CA PHE A 616 -3.78 -8.38 -21.80
C PHE A 616 -2.65 -8.89 -22.69
N GLU A 617 -2.96 -9.45 -23.87
CA GLU A 617 -1.97 -9.97 -24.82
C GLU A 617 -1.05 -8.89 -25.37
N ILE A 618 -1.51 -7.64 -25.47
CA ILE A 618 -0.67 -6.49 -25.85
C ILE A 618 0.34 -6.17 -24.74
N LEU A 619 -0.07 -6.22 -23.48
CA LEU A 619 0.75 -5.85 -22.32
C LEU A 619 1.69 -6.97 -21.85
N GLU A 620 1.27 -8.24 -21.98
CA GLU A 620 1.98 -9.41 -21.45
C GLU A 620 3.47 -9.48 -21.86
N PRO A 621 3.87 -9.20 -23.12
CA PRO A 621 5.29 -9.17 -23.48
C PRO A 621 6.10 -8.16 -22.67
N GLY A 622 5.51 -7.00 -22.37
CA GLY A 622 6.14 -5.98 -21.55
C GLY A 622 6.22 -6.36 -20.07
N SER A 623 5.21 -7.04 -19.53
CA SER A 623 5.24 -7.63 -18.19
C SER A 623 6.36 -8.65 -18.05
N LYS A 624 6.51 -9.56 -19.03
CA LYS A 624 7.62 -10.52 -19.09
C LYS A 624 8.98 -9.81 -19.19
N ALA A 625 9.05 -8.70 -19.93
CA ALA A 625 10.24 -7.87 -19.98
C ALA A 625 10.59 -7.23 -18.62
N PHE A 626 9.60 -6.83 -17.80
CA PHE A 626 9.85 -6.36 -16.43
C PHE A 626 10.45 -7.45 -15.54
N TYR A 627 9.91 -8.66 -15.57
CA TYR A 627 10.49 -9.80 -14.85
C TYR A 627 11.95 -10.06 -15.27
N PHE A 628 12.24 -9.99 -16.57
CA PHE A 628 13.61 -10.09 -17.06
C PHE A 628 14.49 -8.94 -16.54
N MET A 629 14.00 -7.70 -16.56
CA MET A 629 14.72 -6.53 -16.07
C MET A 629 15.00 -6.56 -14.56
N ASP A 630 14.15 -7.19 -13.76
CA ASP A 630 14.38 -7.39 -12.32
C ASP A 630 15.66 -8.19 -12.04
N SER A 631 16.16 -8.97 -13.00
CA SER A 631 17.45 -9.68 -12.89
C SER A 631 18.67 -8.76 -12.89
N PHE A 632 18.51 -7.50 -13.29
CA PHE A 632 19.60 -6.53 -13.43
C PHE A 632 19.52 -5.41 -12.41
N THR A 633 18.46 -5.36 -11.59
CA THR A 633 18.14 -4.19 -10.76
C THR A 633 17.69 -4.57 -9.37
N ARG A 634 17.96 -3.70 -8.40
CA ARG A 634 17.51 -3.83 -7.01
C ARG A 634 17.34 -2.45 -6.38
N GLU A 635 16.17 -2.17 -5.82
CA GLU A 635 15.85 -0.92 -5.09
C GLU A 635 16.30 0.37 -5.81
N GLY A 636 16.35 0.33 -7.15
CA GLY A 636 16.67 1.49 -7.98
C GLY A 636 18.08 1.67 -8.42
N GLN A 637 18.91 0.69 -8.12
CA GLN A 637 20.26 0.61 -8.64
C GLN A 637 20.32 -0.59 -9.59
N PHE A 638 21.12 -0.45 -10.63
CA PHE A 638 21.49 -1.58 -11.47
C PHE A 638 22.70 -2.30 -10.89
N THR A 639 22.81 -3.59 -11.16
CA THR A 639 23.94 -4.43 -10.75
C THR A 639 25.02 -4.44 -11.83
N PRO A 640 26.27 -4.92 -11.56
CA PRO A 640 27.30 -5.02 -12.60
C PRO A 640 26.88 -5.87 -13.79
N TYR A 641 25.92 -6.78 -13.58
CA TYR A 641 25.37 -7.62 -14.61
C TYR A 641 24.76 -6.83 -15.77
N ILE A 642 24.14 -5.67 -15.51
CA ILE A 642 23.56 -4.85 -16.57
C ILE A 642 24.60 -4.37 -17.57
N LEU A 643 25.85 -4.12 -17.14
CA LEU A 643 26.89 -3.58 -18.02
C LEU A 643 27.40 -4.64 -19.00
N LYS A 644 27.32 -5.92 -18.62
CA LYS A 644 27.61 -7.05 -19.51
C LYS A 644 26.49 -7.33 -20.51
N GLU A 645 25.25 -7.04 -20.12
CA GLU A 645 24.04 -7.40 -20.86
C GLU A 645 23.19 -6.17 -21.24
N LEU A 646 23.84 -5.03 -21.44
CA LEU A 646 23.17 -3.74 -21.64
C LEU A 646 22.23 -3.77 -22.85
N GLY A 647 22.63 -4.46 -23.92
CA GLY A 647 21.81 -4.65 -25.11
C GLY A 647 20.50 -5.39 -24.79
N LYS A 648 20.56 -6.48 -24.02
CA LYS A 648 19.36 -7.24 -23.62
C LYS A 648 18.45 -6.41 -22.71
N PHE A 649 19.01 -5.65 -21.77
CA PHE A 649 18.23 -4.75 -20.93
C PHE A 649 17.55 -3.66 -21.76
N GLU A 650 18.26 -3.06 -22.71
CA GLU A 650 17.70 -2.07 -23.63
C GLU A 650 16.55 -2.64 -24.49
N GLU A 651 16.70 -3.85 -25.01
CA GLU A 651 15.62 -4.54 -25.74
C GLU A 651 14.40 -4.81 -24.86
N ALA A 652 14.61 -5.19 -23.60
CA ALA A 652 13.52 -5.38 -22.65
C ALA A 652 12.77 -4.07 -22.36
N VAL A 653 13.49 -2.96 -22.16
CA VAL A 653 12.87 -1.62 -22.01
C VAL A 653 12.08 -1.24 -23.26
N LYS A 654 12.64 -1.44 -24.46
CA LYS A 654 11.95 -1.18 -25.74
C LYS A 654 10.68 -2.03 -25.88
N THR A 655 10.73 -3.30 -25.50
CA THR A 655 9.59 -4.22 -25.52
C THR A 655 8.47 -3.73 -24.61
N ALA A 656 8.81 -3.37 -23.37
CA ALA A 656 7.84 -2.83 -22.40
C ALA A 656 7.25 -1.50 -22.86
N ARG A 657 8.07 -0.58 -23.39
CA ARG A 657 7.62 0.70 -23.94
C ARG A 657 6.66 0.51 -25.12
N SER A 658 7.00 -0.38 -26.05
CA SER A 658 6.14 -0.69 -27.20
C SER A 658 4.80 -1.30 -26.78
N ALA A 659 4.81 -2.22 -25.81
CA ALA A 659 3.59 -2.81 -25.25
C ALA A 659 2.69 -1.71 -24.64
N TYR A 660 3.27 -0.82 -23.83
CA TYR A 660 2.54 0.29 -23.22
C TYR A 660 1.94 1.25 -24.25
N GLU A 661 2.69 1.64 -25.29
CA GLU A 661 2.21 2.54 -26.34
C GLU A 661 1.08 1.91 -27.17
N LYS A 662 1.19 0.62 -27.48
CA LYS A 662 0.13 -0.13 -28.17
C LYS A 662 -1.14 -0.19 -27.33
N ALA A 663 -1.03 -0.48 -26.04
CA ALA A 663 -2.18 -0.50 -25.13
C ALA A 663 -2.80 0.89 -24.95
N LEU A 664 -1.97 1.93 -24.81
CA LEU A 664 -2.41 3.33 -24.70
C LEU A 664 -3.16 3.77 -25.97
N LYS A 665 -2.69 3.35 -27.15
CA LYS A 665 -3.38 3.61 -28.42
C LYS A 665 -4.71 2.85 -28.52
N ALA A 666 -4.75 1.61 -28.05
CA ALA A 666 -5.94 0.77 -28.12
C ALA A 666 -7.05 1.20 -27.15
N ASN A 667 -6.70 1.62 -25.93
CA ASN A 667 -7.66 2.10 -24.94
C ASN A 667 -7.06 3.21 -24.05
N PRO A 668 -7.03 4.48 -24.54
CA PRO A 668 -6.39 5.57 -23.80
C PRO A 668 -7.08 5.89 -22.48
N GLY A 669 -8.41 5.74 -22.40
CA GLY A 669 -9.18 6.00 -21.19
C GLY A 669 -8.85 5.02 -20.06
N ALA A 670 -8.92 3.71 -20.34
CA ALA A 670 -8.58 2.70 -19.34
C ALA A 670 -7.09 2.75 -18.96
N MET A 671 -6.18 3.02 -19.91
CA MET A 671 -4.76 3.19 -19.62
C MET A 671 -4.47 4.42 -18.77
N ALA A 672 -5.18 5.54 -18.95
CA ALA A 672 -5.05 6.70 -18.08
C ALA A 672 -5.52 6.39 -16.64
N MET A 673 -6.59 5.60 -16.49
CA MET A 673 -7.17 5.25 -15.18
C MET A 673 -6.36 4.20 -14.41
N TYR A 674 -5.90 3.17 -15.10
CA TYR A 674 -5.36 1.95 -14.49
C TYR A 674 -3.91 1.66 -14.86
N GLY A 675 -3.46 2.13 -16.04
CA GLY A 675 -2.16 1.77 -16.60
C GLY A 675 -1.04 2.79 -16.34
N GLY A 676 -1.36 4.07 -16.18
CA GLY A 676 -0.37 5.16 -16.24
C GLY A 676 0.18 5.67 -14.90
N GLY A 677 -0.55 5.52 -13.80
CA GLY A 677 -0.22 6.14 -12.49
C GLY A 677 -0.03 5.16 -11.34
N GLY A 678 0.43 5.69 -10.18
CA GLY A 678 0.55 4.91 -8.94
C GLY A 678 1.51 3.73 -9.06
N TYR A 679 1.00 2.52 -8.89
CA TYR A 679 1.76 1.27 -8.95
C TYR A 679 1.67 0.52 -10.29
N GLY A 680 1.05 1.12 -11.32
CA GLY A 680 0.79 0.47 -12.62
C GLY A 680 1.95 0.47 -13.61
N PHE A 681 1.68 -0.03 -14.82
CA PHE A 681 2.66 -0.29 -15.88
C PHE A 681 3.56 0.92 -16.22
N GLY A 682 2.95 2.11 -16.38
CA GLY A 682 3.67 3.36 -16.69
C GLY A 682 4.66 3.77 -15.60
N ARG A 683 4.37 3.46 -14.33
CA ARG A 683 5.29 3.71 -13.22
C ARG A 683 6.52 2.81 -13.31
N THR A 684 6.32 1.53 -13.63
CA THR A 684 7.41 0.57 -13.80
C THR A 684 8.35 1.00 -14.94
N LEU A 685 7.80 1.49 -16.05
CA LEU A 685 8.60 2.11 -17.13
C LEU A 685 9.37 3.34 -16.67
N GLY A 686 8.72 4.24 -15.93
CA GLY A 686 9.33 5.46 -15.38
C GLY A 686 10.48 5.21 -14.40
N ILE A 687 10.74 3.95 -14.05
CA ILE A 687 11.88 3.50 -13.26
C ILE A 687 12.92 2.79 -14.11
N ALA A 688 12.48 1.89 -14.98
CA ALA A 688 13.37 1.12 -15.85
C ALA A 688 14.16 2.02 -16.82
N GLU A 689 13.53 3.06 -17.37
CA GLU A 689 14.18 3.97 -18.33
C GLU A 689 15.27 4.84 -17.72
N PRO A 690 15.08 5.50 -16.55
CA PRO A 690 16.17 6.15 -15.86
C PRO A 690 17.34 5.21 -15.53
N ILE A 691 17.06 3.95 -15.18
CA ILE A 691 18.11 2.95 -14.93
C ILE A 691 18.90 2.67 -16.22
N LEU A 692 18.23 2.45 -17.35
CA LEU A 692 18.89 2.27 -18.64
C LEU A 692 19.77 3.47 -19.00
N ALA A 693 19.26 4.69 -18.82
CA ALA A 693 20.02 5.90 -19.10
C ALA A 693 21.29 6.00 -18.24
N GLN A 694 21.18 5.69 -16.94
CA GLN A 694 22.35 5.65 -16.06
C GLN A 694 23.35 4.55 -16.45
N ALA A 695 22.88 3.36 -16.81
CA ALA A 695 23.74 2.26 -17.25
C ALA A 695 24.46 2.57 -18.57
N LYS A 696 23.81 3.23 -19.53
CA LYS A 696 24.44 3.71 -20.78
C LYS A 696 25.53 4.75 -20.52
N ALA A 697 25.36 5.59 -19.51
CA ALA A 697 26.33 6.60 -19.13
C ALA A 697 27.46 6.06 -18.23
N ALA A 698 27.35 4.81 -17.75
CA ALA A 698 28.33 4.22 -16.86
C ALA A 698 29.63 3.89 -17.62
N LYS A 699 30.77 4.28 -17.05
CA LYS A 699 32.08 3.87 -17.54
C LYS A 699 32.33 2.38 -17.24
N PRO A 700 33.24 1.69 -17.97
CA PRO A 700 33.56 0.29 -17.70
C PRO A 700 33.97 -0.01 -16.26
N ASP A 701 34.58 0.96 -15.57
CA ASP A 701 35.04 0.89 -14.19
C ASP A 701 34.04 1.47 -13.17
N TYR A 702 32.78 1.74 -13.55
CA TYR A 702 31.78 2.43 -12.73
C TYR A 702 31.68 1.88 -11.30
N PHE A 703 31.56 0.55 -11.16
CA PHE A 703 31.44 -0.09 -9.85
C PHE A 703 32.74 -0.06 -9.05
N GLN A 704 33.88 -0.20 -9.72
CA GLN A 704 35.20 -0.12 -9.08
C GLN A 704 35.42 1.27 -8.47
N THR A 705 35.08 2.32 -9.23
CA THR A 705 35.22 3.71 -8.78
C THR A 705 34.18 4.07 -7.71
N ARG A 706 32.90 3.73 -7.91
CA ARG A 706 31.82 4.07 -6.97
C ARG A 706 31.96 3.37 -5.62
N TYR A 707 32.49 2.16 -5.60
CA TYR A 707 32.58 1.31 -4.39
C TYR A 707 34.02 1.03 -3.95
N ALA A 708 35.01 1.84 -4.37
CA ALA A 708 36.43 1.63 -4.09
C ALA A 708 36.73 1.36 -2.60
N SER A 709 36.13 2.13 -1.68
CA SER A 709 36.32 1.96 -0.23
C SER A 709 35.73 0.65 0.31
N LYS A 710 34.64 0.17 -0.30
CA LYS A 710 33.98 -1.10 0.04
C LYS A 710 34.78 -2.30 -0.46
N ILE A 711 35.36 -2.17 -1.66
CA ILE A 711 36.25 -3.18 -2.24
C ILE A 711 37.54 -3.30 -1.42
N ALA A 712 38.11 -2.17 -0.98
CA ALA A 712 39.25 -2.16 -0.06
C ALA A 712 38.92 -2.87 1.26
N ALA A 713 37.76 -2.59 1.86
CA ALA A 713 37.32 -3.29 3.08
C ALA A 713 37.15 -4.81 2.86
N GLY A 714 36.66 -5.23 1.69
CA GLY A 714 36.60 -6.66 1.32
C GLY A 714 37.99 -7.31 1.23
N LYS A 715 38.99 -6.61 0.68
CA LYS A 715 40.37 -7.10 0.64
C LYS A 715 40.98 -7.22 2.03
N GLU A 716 40.83 -6.21 2.87
CA GLU A 716 41.28 -6.25 4.27
C GLU A 716 40.65 -7.43 5.02
N LEU A 717 39.38 -7.71 4.76
CA LEU A 717 38.68 -8.85 5.33
C LEU A 717 39.27 -10.18 4.86
N ALA A 718 39.58 -10.33 3.57
CA ALA A 718 40.23 -11.52 3.04
C ALA A 718 41.64 -11.73 3.61
N VAL A 719 42.41 -10.66 3.86
CA VAL A 719 43.70 -10.75 4.57
C VAL A 719 43.50 -11.33 5.97
N LYS A 720 42.51 -10.82 6.70
CA LYS A 720 42.22 -11.25 8.07
C LYS A 720 41.75 -12.70 8.16
N ASP A 721 40.85 -13.12 7.26
CA ASP A 721 40.20 -14.42 7.38
C ASP A 721 41.08 -15.58 6.93
N ILE A 722 41.82 -15.39 5.83
CA ILE A 722 42.50 -16.48 5.12
C ILE A 722 43.95 -16.13 4.74
N GLY A 723 44.46 -14.99 5.22
CA GLY A 723 45.81 -14.53 4.89
C GLY A 723 45.99 -14.24 3.41
N PHE A 724 44.98 -13.66 2.75
CA PHE A 724 45.05 -13.27 1.33
C PHE A 724 46.33 -12.47 1.02
N SER A 725 47.05 -12.86 -0.03
CA SER A 725 48.25 -12.17 -0.50
C SER A 725 48.38 -12.29 -2.03
N PRO A 726 48.29 -11.17 -2.78
CA PRO A 726 48.48 -11.20 -4.22
C PRO A 726 49.91 -11.63 -4.61
N GLU A 727 50.90 -11.41 -3.73
CA GLU A 727 52.29 -11.82 -3.94
C GLU A 727 52.45 -13.36 -3.97
N LYS A 728 51.53 -14.10 -3.32
CA LYS A 728 51.46 -15.56 -3.36
C LYS A 728 50.67 -16.10 -4.57
N GLY A 729 50.18 -15.20 -5.44
CA GLY A 729 49.34 -15.56 -6.58
C GLY A 729 47.86 -15.74 -6.26
N ASP A 730 47.39 -15.29 -5.08
CA ASP A 730 45.96 -15.28 -4.77
C ASP A 730 45.21 -14.27 -5.66
N ILE A 731 44.07 -14.66 -6.20
CA ILE A 731 43.21 -13.80 -7.03
C ILE A 731 41.98 -13.41 -6.22
N PHE A 732 41.84 -12.12 -5.92
CA PHE A 732 40.67 -11.57 -5.22
C PHE A 732 39.60 -11.07 -6.18
N LYS A 733 38.33 -11.32 -5.83
CA LYS A 733 37.15 -10.81 -6.53
C LYS A 733 36.15 -10.24 -5.54
N SER A 734 35.72 -9.02 -5.81
CA SER A 734 34.67 -8.31 -5.07
C SER A 734 33.33 -8.40 -5.81
N PHE A 735 32.26 -7.90 -5.19
CA PHE A 735 30.96 -7.77 -5.85
C PHE A 735 31.03 -7.01 -7.21
N ALA A 736 31.98 -6.09 -7.39
CA ALA A 736 32.14 -5.33 -8.64
C ALA A 736 32.66 -6.20 -9.79
N ASP A 737 33.28 -7.34 -9.48
CA ASP A 737 33.81 -8.32 -10.45
C ASP A 737 32.79 -9.43 -10.76
N MET A 738 31.66 -9.42 -10.05
CA MET A 738 30.65 -10.47 -10.03
C MET A 738 29.47 -10.10 -10.94
N SER A 739 28.89 -11.07 -11.63
CA SER A 739 27.73 -10.86 -12.51
C SER A 739 26.59 -11.78 -12.16
N GLY A 740 25.42 -11.20 -11.93
CA GLY A 740 24.28 -11.88 -11.31
C GLY A 740 24.14 -11.48 -9.84
N GLY A 741 23.14 -12.05 -9.20
CA GLY A 741 22.64 -11.67 -7.89
C GLY A 741 22.20 -10.19 -7.77
N GLU A 742 21.84 -9.81 -6.55
CA GLU A 742 21.42 -8.46 -6.19
C GLU A 742 22.53 -7.77 -5.36
N ILE A 743 22.76 -6.47 -5.53
CA ILE A 743 23.71 -5.73 -4.68
C ILE A 743 23.10 -5.50 -3.28
N ASP A 744 23.89 -5.75 -2.23
CA ASP A 744 23.63 -5.28 -0.87
C ASP A 744 24.33 -3.94 -0.56
N ASP A 745 23.60 -2.83 -0.65
CA ASP A 745 24.06 -1.52 -0.16
C ASP A 745 23.29 -1.05 1.09
N TYR A 746 22.15 -1.68 1.40
CA TYR A 746 21.22 -1.18 2.42
C TYR A 746 21.63 -1.56 3.85
N GLU A 747 22.07 -2.80 4.10
CA GLU A 747 22.57 -3.19 5.43
C GLU A 747 24.00 -2.68 5.66
N CYS A 748 24.73 -2.43 4.58
CA CYS A 748 26.12 -1.96 4.57
C CYS A 748 26.27 -0.42 4.70
N ARG A 749 25.32 0.29 5.32
CA ARG A 749 25.37 1.77 5.49
C ARG A 749 26.49 2.28 6.41
N ALA A 750 27.26 1.39 7.05
CA ALA A 750 28.45 1.76 7.80
C ALA A 750 29.65 1.99 6.85
N PRO A 751 30.44 3.07 7.02
CA PRO A 751 31.76 3.15 6.39
C PRO A 751 32.58 1.91 6.83
N LYS A 752 33.33 1.29 5.89
CA LYS A 752 34.25 0.16 6.14
C LYS A 752 33.66 -1.27 6.25
N THR A 753 32.43 -1.52 5.79
CA THR A 753 31.95 -2.90 5.54
C THR A 753 32.11 -3.24 4.05
N PRO A 754 32.44 -4.49 3.65
CA PRO A 754 32.43 -4.89 2.25
C PRO A 754 31.02 -4.76 1.66
N ALA A 755 30.94 -4.34 0.38
CA ALA A 755 29.72 -4.52 -0.40
C ALA A 755 29.64 -5.98 -0.85
N ALA A 756 28.42 -6.52 -0.94
CA ALA A 756 28.18 -7.94 -1.17
C ALA A 756 27.14 -8.19 -2.26
N VAL A 757 27.08 -9.44 -2.72
CA VAL A 757 26.05 -9.95 -3.62
C VAL A 757 25.08 -10.84 -2.82
N TYR A 758 23.78 -10.61 -2.96
CA TYR A 758 22.73 -11.52 -2.50
C TYR A 758 22.30 -12.47 -3.62
N LEU A 759 22.30 -13.76 -3.33
CA LEU A 759 21.58 -14.77 -4.08
C LEU A 759 20.31 -15.13 -3.31
N ARG A 760 19.15 -14.85 -3.90
CA ARG A 760 17.85 -15.21 -3.31
C ARG A 760 17.58 -16.71 -3.45
N GLY A 761 16.60 -17.21 -2.72
CA GLY A 761 16.03 -18.53 -2.99
C GLY A 761 15.46 -18.65 -4.40
N VAL A 762 15.05 -19.86 -4.76
CA VAL A 762 14.24 -20.14 -5.95
C VAL A 762 12.85 -19.56 -5.70
N LEU A 763 12.58 -18.43 -6.34
CA LEU A 763 11.32 -17.71 -6.26
C LEU A 763 10.44 -18.03 -7.48
N PHE A 764 9.13 -17.86 -7.34
CA PHE A 764 8.22 -17.93 -8.50
C PHE A 764 8.50 -16.81 -9.52
N GLN A 765 9.03 -15.68 -9.06
CA GLN A 765 9.47 -14.59 -9.90
C GLN A 765 10.82 -14.98 -10.47
N PRO A 766 10.96 -15.13 -11.80
CA PRO A 766 12.25 -15.44 -12.39
C PRO A 766 13.20 -14.28 -12.17
N ARG A 767 14.08 -14.42 -11.18
CA ARG A 767 15.18 -13.52 -10.89
C ARG A 767 16.46 -14.32 -10.92
N VAL A 768 17.55 -13.63 -11.22
CA VAL A 768 18.87 -14.23 -11.12
C VAL A 768 19.17 -14.54 -9.65
N ASN A 769 19.10 -15.83 -9.33
CA ASN A 769 19.50 -16.44 -8.06
C ASN A 769 20.92 -17.03 -8.14
N TRP A 770 21.70 -16.62 -9.13
CA TRP A 770 23.04 -17.10 -9.41
C TRP A 770 24.03 -15.96 -9.60
N LEU A 771 25.30 -16.31 -9.60
CA LEU A 771 26.44 -15.40 -9.65
C LEU A 771 27.54 -16.03 -10.49
N GLU A 772 28.12 -15.28 -11.42
CA GLU A 772 29.30 -15.65 -12.19
C GLU A 772 30.51 -14.78 -11.81
N ILE A 773 31.63 -15.45 -11.56
CA ILE A 773 32.90 -14.86 -11.16
C ILE A 773 33.99 -15.29 -12.15
N PRO A 774 34.56 -14.36 -12.92
CA PRO A 774 35.66 -14.66 -13.82
C PRO A 774 36.99 -14.74 -13.04
N PHE A 775 37.73 -15.83 -13.22
CA PHE A 775 39.08 -16.04 -12.70
C PHE A 775 40.08 -16.36 -13.81
N ASP A 776 40.99 -15.42 -14.06
CA ASP A 776 42.07 -15.59 -15.03
C ASP A 776 43.29 -16.18 -14.34
N THR A 777 43.48 -17.50 -14.48
CA THR A 777 44.68 -18.18 -13.94
C THR A 777 45.75 -18.33 -15.00
N ALA A 778 47.02 -18.21 -14.60
CA ALA A 778 48.16 -18.31 -15.51
C ALA A 778 48.55 -19.76 -15.88
N ALA A 779 48.18 -20.76 -15.07
CA ALA A 779 48.55 -22.18 -15.26
C ALA A 779 47.54 -23.17 -14.67
N SER A 780 47.37 -24.33 -15.31
CA SER A 780 46.60 -25.47 -14.78
C SER A 780 47.21 -25.99 -13.48
N GLY A 781 46.37 -26.42 -12.53
CA GLY A 781 46.81 -26.94 -11.23
C GLY A 781 45.68 -27.05 -10.22
N ARG A 782 45.97 -27.65 -9.05
CA ARG A 782 45.02 -27.68 -7.94
C ARG A 782 44.85 -26.26 -7.39
N HIS A 783 43.59 -25.83 -7.25
CA HIS A 783 43.27 -24.56 -6.63
C HIS A 783 42.20 -24.78 -5.57
N GLU A 784 42.12 -23.84 -4.64
CA GLU A 784 41.09 -23.73 -3.63
C GLU A 784 40.32 -22.44 -3.84
N LEU A 785 39.00 -22.55 -3.92
CA LEU A 785 38.10 -21.42 -3.90
C LEU A 785 37.70 -21.14 -2.46
N PHE A 786 37.94 -19.91 -2.00
CA PHE A 786 37.41 -19.39 -0.75
C PHE A 786 36.27 -18.43 -1.04
N LEU A 787 35.14 -18.64 -0.38
CA LEU A 787 33.98 -17.76 -0.40
C LEU A 787 33.72 -17.27 1.01
N SER A 788 33.62 -15.96 1.20
CA SER A 788 33.25 -15.35 2.49
C SER A 788 31.84 -14.83 2.40
N GLY A 789 31.04 -15.10 3.43
CA GLY A 789 29.64 -14.74 3.37
C GLY A 789 28.86 -15.15 4.60
N GLN A 790 27.55 -14.98 4.51
CA GLN A 790 26.57 -15.35 5.53
C GLN A 790 25.29 -15.82 4.81
N GLU A 791 24.42 -16.49 5.55
CA GLU A 791 23.13 -16.93 5.03
C GLU A 791 21.98 -16.58 5.95
N GLU A 792 20.80 -16.53 5.37
CA GLU A 792 19.55 -16.53 6.12
C GLU A 792 18.66 -17.65 5.60
N GLU A 793 18.32 -18.58 6.48
CA GLU A 793 17.32 -19.61 6.27
C GLU A 793 15.92 -19.00 6.13
N HIS A 794 15.07 -19.74 5.43
CA HIS A 794 13.63 -19.49 5.43
C HIS A 794 12.93 -20.65 6.12
N LYS A 795 12.28 -20.32 7.23
CA LYS A 795 11.68 -21.30 8.14
C LYS A 795 12.75 -22.26 8.68
N ASP A 796 12.54 -23.55 8.53
CA ASP A 796 13.42 -24.65 8.92
C ASP A 796 14.15 -25.29 7.71
N ARG A 797 14.12 -24.61 6.54
CA ARG A 797 14.68 -25.14 5.30
C ARG A 797 16.18 -24.80 5.21
N PRO A 798 17.06 -25.79 4.93
CA PRO A 798 18.49 -25.54 4.81
C PRO A 798 18.80 -24.69 3.58
N VAL A 799 19.78 -23.82 3.71
CA VAL A 799 20.31 -23.06 2.58
C VAL A 799 21.34 -23.91 1.85
N THR A 800 21.11 -24.12 0.55
CA THR A 800 21.96 -24.95 -0.30
C THR A 800 22.28 -24.20 -1.58
N TRP A 801 23.42 -24.56 -2.18
CA TRP A 801 23.87 -23.99 -3.44
C TRP A 801 24.58 -25.03 -4.30
N ARG A 802 24.82 -24.65 -5.54
CA ARG A 802 25.65 -25.39 -6.49
C ARG A 802 26.77 -24.50 -6.99
N ILE A 803 27.97 -25.06 -7.08
CA ILE A 803 29.14 -24.41 -7.64
C ILE A 803 29.54 -25.14 -8.92
N LEU A 804 29.62 -24.39 -10.02
CA LEU A 804 30.05 -24.88 -11.32
C LEU A 804 31.33 -24.18 -11.75
N LEU A 805 32.30 -24.96 -12.23
CA LEU A 805 33.50 -24.47 -12.88
C LEU A 805 33.38 -24.75 -14.38
N ASN A 806 33.36 -23.69 -15.20
CA ASN A 806 33.25 -23.80 -16.66
C ASN A 806 32.06 -24.69 -17.10
N GLY A 807 30.92 -24.51 -16.43
CA GLY A 807 29.68 -25.25 -16.69
C GLY A 807 29.61 -26.67 -16.08
N LYS A 808 30.68 -27.16 -15.43
CA LYS A 808 30.70 -28.48 -14.77
C LYS A 808 30.51 -28.33 -13.26
N VAL A 809 29.60 -29.10 -12.66
CA VAL A 809 29.41 -29.13 -11.21
C VAL A 809 30.69 -29.61 -10.53
N VAL A 810 31.13 -28.84 -9.53
CA VAL A 810 32.26 -29.17 -8.65
C VAL A 810 31.84 -29.28 -7.19
N TYR A 811 30.72 -28.66 -6.81
CA TYR A 811 30.10 -28.81 -5.49
C TYR A 811 28.58 -28.61 -5.58
N GLU A 812 27.84 -29.38 -4.79
CA GLU A 812 26.42 -29.17 -4.53
C GLU A 812 26.12 -29.61 -3.09
N GLY A 813 25.50 -28.73 -2.31
CA GLY A 813 25.26 -28.99 -0.89
C GLY A 813 25.02 -27.72 -0.08
N ARG A 814 25.23 -27.82 1.24
CA ARG A 814 25.13 -26.69 2.16
C ARG A 814 26.23 -25.66 1.85
N THR A 815 25.96 -24.39 2.13
CA THR A 815 26.93 -23.32 1.85
C THR A 815 28.20 -23.42 2.70
N GLY A 816 28.08 -23.94 3.92
CA GLY A 816 29.11 -23.84 4.96
C GLY A 816 29.11 -22.48 5.67
N PHE A 817 28.23 -21.56 5.28
CA PHE A 817 27.97 -20.32 5.99
C PHE A 817 27.11 -20.55 7.24
N LYS A 818 27.01 -19.51 8.07
CA LYS A 818 26.21 -19.53 9.29
C LYS A 818 25.02 -18.60 9.17
N GLN A 819 23.93 -18.97 9.85
CA GLN A 819 22.73 -18.16 9.99
C GLN A 819 23.05 -16.80 10.61
N ASN A 820 22.89 -15.71 9.85
CA ASN A 820 23.14 -14.33 10.28
C ASN A 820 24.54 -14.07 10.89
N GLU A 821 25.51 -14.92 10.57
CA GLU A 821 26.89 -14.78 11.01
C GLU A 821 27.83 -15.08 9.85
N ARG A 822 28.88 -14.28 9.73
CA ARG A 822 29.85 -14.43 8.65
C ARG A 822 30.76 -15.63 8.88
N ALA A 823 30.99 -16.40 7.83
CA ALA A 823 31.96 -17.49 7.78
C ALA A 823 32.69 -17.52 6.44
N VAL A 824 33.76 -18.31 6.37
CA VAL A 824 34.46 -18.62 5.12
C VAL A 824 34.29 -20.10 4.83
N ALA A 825 33.82 -20.40 3.62
CA ALA A 825 33.74 -21.75 3.07
C ALA A 825 34.87 -21.93 2.04
N SER A 826 35.51 -23.11 2.04
CA SER A 826 36.54 -23.46 1.05
C SER A 826 36.14 -24.69 0.24
N PHE A 827 36.50 -24.68 -1.04
CA PHE A 827 36.17 -25.73 -2.00
C PHE A 827 37.41 -26.06 -2.82
N GLU A 828 37.87 -27.31 -2.74
CA GLU A 828 38.93 -27.79 -3.64
C GLU A 828 38.39 -27.94 -5.05
N LEU A 829 39.12 -27.39 -6.02
CA LEU A 829 38.73 -27.41 -7.42
C LEU A 829 39.51 -28.49 -8.18
N PRO A 830 38.87 -29.27 -9.07
CA PRO A 830 39.54 -30.29 -9.86
C PRO A 830 40.58 -29.69 -10.79
N ALA A 831 41.84 -30.14 -10.67
CA ALA A 831 42.97 -29.58 -11.42
C ALA A 831 42.82 -29.74 -12.95
N ASP A 832 42.15 -30.80 -13.39
CA ASP A 832 41.83 -31.10 -14.80
C ASP A 832 40.75 -30.18 -15.39
N LYS A 833 40.06 -29.40 -14.54
CA LYS A 833 38.97 -28.50 -14.96
C LYS A 833 39.33 -27.02 -14.92
N ILE A 834 40.52 -26.66 -14.39
CA ILE A 834 41.01 -25.27 -14.33
C ILE A 834 41.94 -24.98 -15.51
N GLY A 835 41.61 -23.93 -16.27
CA GLY A 835 42.41 -23.44 -17.38
C GLY A 835 42.61 -21.91 -17.36
N ARG A 836 42.76 -21.31 -18.53
CA ARG A 836 42.69 -19.85 -18.69
C ARG A 836 41.22 -19.41 -18.81
N ASN A 837 40.89 -18.21 -18.35
CA ASN A 837 39.54 -17.62 -18.44
C ASN A 837 38.44 -18.47 -17.78
N ASN A 838 38.64 -18.88 -16.53
CA ASN A 838 37.64 -19.71 -15.85
C ASN A 838 36.43 -18.88 -15.44
N ILE A 839 35.25 -19.46 -15.55
CA ILE A 839 34.02 -18.92 -14.99
C ILE A 839 33.58 -19.82 -13.84
N MET A 840 33.57 -19.26 -12.64
CA MET A 840 32.95 -19.87 -11.48
C MET A 840 31.51 -19.40 -11.38
N ARG A 841 30.54 -20.31 -11.42
CA ARG A 841 29.12 -20.01 -11.28
C ARG A 841 28.60 -20.58 -9.97
N ILE A 842 27.95 -19.76 -9.17
CA ILE A 842 27.35 -20.11 -7.88
C ILE A 842 25.85 -19.92 -8.02
N GLU A 843 25.06 -20.96 -7.78
CA GLU A 843 23.60 -20.96 -7.91
C GLU A 843 22.96 -21.27 -6.58
N SER A 844 22.06 -20.41 -6.10
CA SER A 844 21.25 -20.69 -4.92
C SER A 844 20.19 -21.73 -5.25
N LEU A 845 20.12 -22.80 -4.45
CA LEU A 845 19.10 -23.85 -4.52
C LEU A 845 18.08 -23.75 -3.38
N ALA A 846 18.23 -22.75 -2.49
CA ALA A 846 17.36 -22.54 -1.35
C ALA A 846 15.90 -22.32 -1.79
N GLN A 847 14.94 -22.91 -1.07
CA GLN A 847 13.52 -22.92 -1.49
C GLN A 847 12.63 -21.98 -0.66
N GLY A 848 11.71 -21.30 -1.34
CA GLY A 848 10.70 -20.42 -0.74
C GLY A 848 11.18 -18.99 -0.48
N GLY A 849 10.49 -18.31 0.43
CA GLY A 849 10.77 -16.93 0.78
C GLY A 849 10.17 -15.91 -0.17
N THR A 850 10.73 -14.71 -0.18
CA THR A 850 10.25 -13.60 -1.03
C THR A 850 11.43 -12.85 -1.65
N PRO A 851 11.20 -11.97 -2.64
CA PRO A 851 12.25 -11.07 -3.13
C PRO A 851 12.81 -10.10 -2.09
N TRP A 852 12.18 -10.03 -0.91
CA TRP A 852 12.45 -9.03 0.13
C TRP A 852 13.04 -9.62 1.39
N ASN A 853 12.79 -10.90 1.64
CA ASN A 853 13.20 -11.62 2.84
C ASN A 853 14.05 -12.83 2.46
N GLY A 854 14.59 -13.53 3.46
CA GLY A 854 15.19 -14.85 3.28
C GLY A 854 14.26 -15.85 2.55
N PRO A 855 14.83 -16.92 1.97
CA PRO A 855 16.21 -17.29 2.17
C PRO A 855 17.14 -16.51 1.23
N TRP A 856 18.32 -16.18 1.72
CA TRP A 856 19.35 -15.56 0.91
C TRP A 856 20.74 -16.05 1.30
N ILE A 857 21.65 -15.99 0.33
CA ILE A 857 23.08 -16.21 0.50
C ILE A 857 23.76 -14.88 0.19
N ARG A 858 24.50 -14.34 1.14
CA ARG A 858 25.27 -13.11 0.96
C ARG A 858 26.74 -13.47 0.77
N ILE A 859 27.35 -12.99 -0.31
CA ILE A 859 28.75 -13.25 -0.64
C ILE A 859 29.52 -11.92 -0.60
N ASP A 860 30.45 -11.82 0.34
CA ASP A 860 31.30 -10.64 0.58
C ASP A 860 32.44 -10.55 -0.45
N TYR A 861 33.16 -11.65 -0.62
CA TYR A 861 34.28 -11.76 -1.55
C TYR A 861 34.51 -13.22 -1.96
N ALA A 862 35.25 -13.38 -3.05
CA ALA A 862 35.81 -14.65 -3.46
C ALA A 862 37.34 -14.55 -3.64
N VAL A 863 38.08 -15.56 -3.20
CA VAL A 863 39.52 -15.69 -3.43
C VAL A 863 39.81 -17.04 -4.06
N LEU A 864 40.57 -17.05 -5.14
CA LEU A 864 41.12 -18.26 -5.73
C LEU A 864 42.61 -18.36 -5.38
N ARG A 865 43.01 -19.46 -4.72
CA ARG A 865 44.38 -19.72 -4.30
C ARG A 865 44.89 -20.99 -4.98
N LYS A 866 46.13 -20.95 -5.47
CA LYS A 866 46.81 -22.14 -5.98
C LYS A 866 47.31 -22.98 -4.79
N LYS A 867 47.04 -24.29 -4.78
CA LYS A 867 47.58 -25.24 -3.79
C LYS A 867 48.91 -25.82 -4.22
#